data_AF-A0A9W9MQJ2-F1
#
_entry.id   AF-A0A9W9MQJ2-F1
#
_cell.length_a   1.000
_cell.length_b   1.000
_cell.length_c   1.000
_cell.angle_alpha   90.00
_cell.angle_beta   90.00
_cell.angle_gamma   90.00
#
_symmetry.space_group_name_H-M   'P 1'
#
loop_
_entity.id
_entity.type
_entity.pdbx_description
1 polymer ?
#
loop_
_entity_poly.entity_id
_entity_poly.type
_entity_poly.pdbx_seq_one_letter_code
_entity_poly.pdbx_strand_id
1 'polypeptide(L)'
;MADSEVYDGAVGIDLGTTYSCVANYEGTNVEIIANDQGSYTTPSFVSFTDKERLIGDAAKNQAAMNPANTVFDIKRLIGRRFEDPIVKKDVESWPFKVIDQGGNPEISSMVLMKMKEVAEIKLGKKVEKAVITVPAYFNDNQRQATKDAGAIAGLNVLRIINEPTAAAIAYGLGAGKSEKERNVLIYDLGGGTFDVSLLNIQGGVFTVKATAGDTHLGGQDFDTNLLEHFKKEFQRKTGKDMSGDARALRRLRTACERAKRTLSNATQTTVEIDSLFDGEDLNSSITRARFEDLNAKAFNGTLDPVQQVLKDSGMPKSKVDEIVLVGGSTRIPRIQKLLSDFFDGKKLEKSINPDEAVAYGAAVQAGILSGKATSAETADLLLLDVVPLSLGVAMEGNIFAPVVNRGQTVPTIKKRTFTTVVDNQSTVQFPVYQGERTNCADNTSLGEFTLAPLPPMRAGEAALECVFEVDVNGILKVTATEKTSGRSANITISNAVGKLSSAEIDQMVDDAAKFKTSDEAFTKRFESRQQLESYISRVEEIVSDPGMSMKLKRGNKERIESALSDAMAQLEVEDSTPEDLKKKELALKRLITKAMATRREFANSPALYKKKDKAKKSSASEPEESSSAPSEDPFDLTQLHNGISTAVARLKDDLSKLRAGGRFNTAAIESLRVHLSKDSKESVKLGDLAQVVPKGGRMVTLLAAEEDHLKPLTSAIVSSNLSLTPQPDSHNALQLNIPIPPPTKESRDKNIQAAKQAFEKAAGLVRDSRGAMHKRLQDMQKKKLARPDDVRKAHDQMEKVTDQGQKEAKDAFEAAKKTLEQV
;
A
#
# COMPACT_ATOMS: atom_id res chain seq x y z
N MET A 1 -1.79 -13.84 -23.66
CA MET A 1 -2.37 -13.92 -22.30
C MET A 1 -2.35 -12.51 -21.76
N ALA A 2 -3.49 -11.97 -21.33
CA ALA A 2 -3.54 -10.63 -20.75
C ALA A 2 -2.76 -10.63 -19.44
N ASP A 3 -1.68 -9.85 -19.35
CA ASP A 3 -0.99 -9.58 -18.08
C ASP A 3 -2.01 -9.02 -17.09
N SER A 4 -2.14 -9.62 -15.91
CA SER A 4 -3.17 -9.21 -14.96
C SER A 4 -2.96 -7.76 -14.52
N GLU A 5 -3.93 -6.88 -14.81
CA GLU A 5 -3.97 -5.47 -14.41
C GLU A 5 -4.02 -5.27 -12.88
N VAL A 6 -4.24 -6.34 -12.12
CA VAL A 6 -4.32 -6.33 -10.65
C VAL A 6 -3.00 -6.80 -10.04
N TYR A 7 -2.55 -6.07 -9.02
CA TYR A 7 -1.42 -6.44 -8.18
C TYR A 7 -1.81 -7.63 -7.30
N ASP A 8 -1.06 -8.73 -7.42
CA ASP A 8 -1.32 -9.98 -6.71
C ASP A 8 -0.95 -9.92 -5.21
N GLY A 9 -0.03 -9.00 -4.86
CA GLY A 9 0.41 -8.73 -3.49
C GLY A 9 -0.56 -7.88 -2.65
N ALA A 10 -0.03 -7.33 -1.55
CA ALA A 10 -0.75 -6.40 -0.68
C ALA A 10 0.19 -5.30 -0.20
N VAL A 11 -0.34 -4.11 0.07
CA VAL A 11 0.42 -2.95 0.58
C VAL A 11 0.27 -2.79 2.09
N GLY A 12 1.27 -2.22 2.75
CA GLY A 12 1.18 -1.78 4.14
C GLY A 12 0.89 -0.29 4.19
N ILE A 13 -0.17 0.10 4.90
CA ILE A 13 -0.56 1.50 5.05
C ILE A 13 -0.53 1.87 6.53
N ASP A 14 0.32 2.83 6.86
CA ASP A 14 0.21 3.58 8.11
C ASP A 14 -0.80 4.70 7.94
N LEU A 15 -1.97 4.56 8.55
CA LEU A 15 -3.01 5.59 8.55
C LEU A 15 -2.85 6.47 9.79
N GLY A 16 -1.93 7.43 9.79
CA GLY A 16 -1.65 8.26 10.97
C GLY A 16 -2.61 9.43 11.15
N THR A 17 -2.62 10.03 12.35
CA THR A 17 -3.51 11.17 12.68
C THR A 17 -3.17 12.41 11.83
N THR A 18 -1.87 12.68 11.62
CA THR A 18 -1.41 13.89 10.91
C THR A 18 -0.84 13.57 9.54
N TYR A 19 -0.18 12.41 9.42
CA TYR A 19 0.45 11.94 8.19
C TYR A 19 0.17 10.46 8.03
N SER A 20 -0.07 10.03 6.80
CA SER A 20 -0.14 8.64 6.40
C SER A 20 1.06 8.28 5.53
N CYS A 21 1.46 7.01 5.57
CA CYS A 21 2.60 6.48 4.83
C CYS A 21 2.22 5.12 4.22
N VAL A 22 2.65 4.86 2.99
CA VAL A 22 2.38 3.61 2.29
C VAL A 22 3.67 2.96 1.83
N ALA A 23 3.74 1.65 2.02
CA ALA A 23 4.91 0.86 1.69
C ALA A 23 4.51 -0.47 1.04
N ASN A 24 5.41 -1.00 0.23
CA ASN A 24 5.24 -2.29 -0.44
C ASN A 24 6.40 -3.23 -0.12
N TYR A 25 6.14 -4.53 -0.12
CA TYR A 25 7.17 -5.55 0.06
C TYR A 25 7.53 -6.19 -1.29
N GLU A 26 8.74 -5.93 -1.77
CA GLU A 26 9.27 -6.40 -3.05
C GLU A 26 10.17 -7.64 -2.88
N GLY A 27 9.58 -8.76 -2.45
CA GLY A 27 10.23 -10.08 -2.36
C GLY A 27 11.30 -10.23 -1.28
N THR A 28 12.23 -9.28 -1.19
CA THR A 28 13.35 -9.27 -0.21
C THR A 28 13.44 -7.97 0.59
N ASN A 29 12.98 -6.83 0.04
CA ASN A 29 13.07 -5.53 0.70
C ASN A 29 11.70 -4.87 0.77
N VAL A 30 11.55 -3.97 1.74
CA VAL A 30 10.41 -3.05 1.81
C VAL A 30 10.79 -1.75 1.11
N GLU A 31 9.89 -1.24 0.28
CA GLU A 31 9.99 0.07 -0.34
C GLU A 31 8.92 1.00 0.26
N ILE A 32 9.34 2.14 0.82
CA ILE A 32 8.44 3.23 1.18
C ILE A 32 8.15 4.04 -0.09
N ILE A 33 6.89 4.30 -0.39
CA ILE A 33 6.48 4.89 -1.67
C ILE A 33 6.27 6.38 -1.49
N ALA A 34 6.96 7.19 -2.30
CA ALA A 34 6.74 8.62 -2.35
C ALA A 34 5.43 8.96 -3.10
N ASN A 35 4.71 9.97 -2.63
CA ASN A 35 3.53 10.51 -3.27
C ASN A 35 3.86 11.33 -4.54
N ASP A 36 2.83 11.88 -5.18
CA ASP A 36 2.92 12.74 -6.37
C ASP A 36 3.72 14.04 -6.17
N GLN A 37 3.96 14.46 -4.92
CA GLN A 37 4.84 15.58 -4.56
C GLN A 37 6.27 15.14 -4.20
N GLY A 38 6.58 13.84 -4.31
CA GLY A 38 7.88 13.29 -3.93
C GLY A 38 8.09 13.12 -2.43
N SER A 39 7.04 13.21 -1.61
CA SER A 39 7.10 13.01 -0.16
C SER A 39 6.74 11.56 0.22
N TYR A 40 7.51 10.94 1.11
CA TYR A 40 7.21 9.60 1.65
C TYR A 40 6.05 9.57 2.64
N THR A 41 5.61 10.73 3.11
CA THR A 41 4.45 10.87 3.98
C THR A 41 3.46 11.85 3.38
N THR A 42 2.18 11.55 3.48
CA THR A 42 1.09 12.38 2.94
C THR A 42 0.25 12.90 4.10
N PRO A 43 -0.03 14.21 4.20
CA PRO A 43 -0.89 14.74 5.25
C PRO A 43 -2.27 14.07 5.28
N SER A 44 -2.77 13.73 6.47
CA SER A 44 -4.12 13.17 6.65
C SER A 44 -5.17 14.29 6.63
N PHE A 45 -5.23 15.01 5.50
CA PHE A 45 -6.10 16.15 5.25
C PHE A 45 -7.01 15.85 4.06
N VAL A 46 -8.28 16.22 4.18
CA VAL A 46 -9.28 16.15 3.10
C VAL A 46 -9.98 17.49 3.03
N SER A 47 -10.06 18.09 1.85
CA SER A 47 -10.75 19.37 1.67
C SER A 47 -11.74 19.28 0.53
N PHE A 48 -12.93 19.81 0.74
CA PHE A 48 -13.99 19.86 -0.27
C PHE A 48 -14.09 21.27 -0.84
N THR A 49 -14.07 21.36 -2.17
CA THR A 49 -14.36 22.58 -2.93
C THR A 49 -15.65 22.37 -3.72
N ASP A 50 -16.15 23.42 -4.38
CA ASP A 50 -17.35 23.31 -5.22
C ASP A 50 -17.16 22.36 -6.43
N LYS A 51 -15.90 22.07 -6.81
CA LYS A 51 -15.56 21.34 -8.04
C LYS A 51 -14.90 19.99 -7.78
N GLU A 52 -14.07 19.91 -6.75
CA GLU A 52 -13.22 18.75 -6.49
C GLU A 52 -12.97 18.51 -5.00
N ARG A 53 -12.55 17.29 -4.70
CA ARG A 53 -12.03 16.91 -3.39
C ARG A 53 -10.51 16.85 -3.44
N LEU A 54 -9.86 17.62 -2.58
CA LEU A 54 -8.41 17.56 -2.39
C LEU A 54 -8.06 16.64 -1.23
N ILE A 55 -6.99 15.86 -1.38
CA ILE A 55 -6.48 14.95 -0.33
C ILE A 55 -4.96 15.15 -0.22
N GLY A 56 -4.42 15.13 1.00
CA GLY A 56 -2.98 15.24 1.21
C GLY A 56 -2.48 16.69 1.22
N ASP A 57 -1.33 16.91 0.58
CA ASP A 57 -0.65 18.21 0.56
C ASP A 57 -1.52 19.32 -0.04
N ALA A 58 -2.28 19.00 -1.10
CA ALA A 58 -3.21 19.95 -1.73
C ALA A 58 -4.28 20.46 -0.74
N ALA A 59 -4.88 19.56 0.05
CA ALA A 59 -5.83 19.92 1.09
C ALA A 59 -5.18 20.73 2.23
N LYS A 60 -3.99 20.31 2.68
CA LYS A 60 -3.25 21.02 3.74
C LYS A 60 -2.89 22.45 3.32
N ASN A 61 -2.49 22.66 2.07
CA ASN A 61 -2.07 23.96 1.55
C ASN A 61 -3.21 24.99 1.52
N GLN A 62 -4.44 24.55 1.19
CA GLN A 62 -5.60 25.45 1.15
C GLN A 62 -6.33 25.61 2.49
N ALA A 63 -5.92 24.89 3.55
CA ALA A 63 -6.66 24.83 4.82
C ALA A 63 -6.92 26.21 5.46
N ALA A 64 -6.04 27.19 5.25
CA ALA A 64 -6.23 28.55 5.74
C ALA A 64 -7.24 29.37 4.91
N MET A 65 -7.42 29.04 3.64
CA MET A 65 -8.38 29.71 2.75
C MET A 65 -9.78 29.08 2.85
N ASN A 66 -9.84 27.77 3.12
CA ASN A 66 -11.09 27.02 3.22
C ASN A 66 -11.16 26.21 4.54
N PRO A 67 -11.11 26.87 5.71
CA PRO A 67 -11.00 26.18 6.99
C PRO A 67 -12.25 25.36 7.36
N ALA A 68 -13.44 25.81 6.95
CA ALA A 68 -14.70 25.15 7.29
C ALA A 68 -14.92 23.82 6.56
N ASN A 69 -14.37 23.68 5.34
CA ASN A 69 -14.51 22.48 4.51
C ASN A 69 -13.21 21.66 4.40
N THR A 70 -12.19 21.98 5.22
CA THR A 70 -10.95 21.21 5.30
C THR A 70 -10.92 20.42 6.59
N VAL A 71 -11.09 19.10 6.46
CA VAL A 71 -11.11 18.14 7.56
C VAL A 71 -9.70 17.57 7.77
N PHE A 72 -9.32 17.45 9.04
CA PHE A 72 -8.06 16.87 9.51
C PHE A 72 -8.29 16.28 10.91
N ASP A 73 -7.30 15.56 11.45
CA ASP A 73 -7.38 14.90 12.77
C ASP A 73 -8.52 13.89 12.91
N ILE A 74 -9.10 13.42 11.80
CA ILE A 74 -10.26 12.51 11.83
C ILE A 74 -9.99 11.21 12.61
N LYS A 75 -8.73 10.78 12.70
CA LYS A 75 -8.33 9.62 13.51
C LYS A 75 -8.60 9.80 15.02
N ARG A 76 -8.75 11.04 15.49
CA ARG A 76 -9.21 11.35 16.86
C ARG A 76 -10.72 11.20 17.03
N LEU A 77 -11.49 11.23 15.94
CA LEU A 77 -12.95 11.10 15.93
C LEU A 77 -13.44 9.69 15.55
N ILE A 78 -12.68 8.97 14.73
CA ILE A 78 -13.08 7.65 14.21
C ILE A 78 -13.44 6.68 15.35
N GLY A 79 -14.60 6.01 15.24
CA GLY A 79 -15.09 5.04 16.22
C GLY A 79 -15.51 5.60 17.57
N ARG A 80 -15.62 6.94 17.72
CA ARG A 80 -16.08 7.60 18.96
C ARG A 80 -17.53 8.07 18.87
N ARG A 81 -18.16 8.28 20.04
CA ARG A 81 -19.50 8.86 20.14
C ARG A 81 -19.40 10.38 20.14
N PHE A 82 -20.39 11.05 19.56
CA PHE A 82 -20.47 12.51 19.61
C PHE A 82 -20.55 13.05 21.05
N GLU A 83 -21.16 12.28 21.95
CA GLU A 83 -21.28 12.61 23.38
C GLU A 83 -20.04 12.28 24.23
N ASP A 84 -18.99 11.70 23.64
CA ASP A 84 -17.76 11.47 24.38
C ASP A 84 -17.15 12.82 24.81
N PRO A 85 -16.78 13.02 26.09
CA PRO A 85 -16.27 14.32 26.58
C PRO A 85 -15.05 14.82 25.80
N ILE A 86 -14.23 13.89 25.33
CA ILE A 86 -13.04 14.16 24.52
C ILE A 86 -13.46 14.71 23.13
N VAL A 87 -14.49 14.14 22.51
CA VAL A 87 -15.02 14.63 21.22
C VAL A 87 -15.61 16.03 21.39
N LYS A 88 -16.40 16.27 22.45
CA LYS A 88 -16.95 17.62 22.73
C LYS A 88 -15.86 18.68 22.83
N LYS A 89 -14.77 18.36 23.55
CA LYS A 89 -13.62 19.26 23.69
C LYS A 89 -12.93 19.53 22.35
N ASP A 90 -12.74 18.52 21.52
CA ASP A 90 -12.10 18.70 20.21
C ASP A 90 -12.96 19.55 19.26
N VAL A 91 -14.28 19.35 19.27
CA VAL A 91 -15.25 20.09 18.45
C VAL A 91 -15.19 21.59 18.71
N GLU A 92 -14.89 22.03 19.94
CA GLU A 92 -14.66 23.45 20.25
C GLU A 92 -13.43 24.04 19.55
N SER A 93 -12.48 23.21 19.16
CA SER A 93 -11.19 23.62 18.58
C SER A 93 -11.09 23.44 17.06
N TRP A 94 -11.99 22.66 16.47
CA TRP A 94 -11.99 22.37 15.04
C TRP A 94 -12.73 23.45 14.24
N PRO A 95 -12.20 23.84 13.06
CA PRO A 95 -12.85 24.85 12.22
C PRO A 95 -14.01 24.28 11.38
N PHE A 96 -14.08 22.95 11.23
CA PHE A 96 -15.14 22.25 10.51
C PHE A 96 -16.24 21.81 11.48
N LYS A 97 -17.47 21.70 10.99
CA LYS A 97 -18.62 21.32 11.81
C LYS A 97 -18.68 19.80 11.96
N VAL A 98 -18.77 19.33 13.20
CA VAL A 98 -19.06 17.92 13.53
C VAL A 98 -20.52 17.80 13.92
N ILE A 99 -21.21 16.79 13.37
CA ILE A 99 -22.62 16.50 13.64
C ILE A 99 -22.79 15.06 14.10
N ASP A 100 -23.80 14.81 14.93
CA ASP A 100 -24.12 13.47 15.41
C ASP A 100 -24.93 12.71 14.35
N GLN A 101 -24.25 11.87 13.59
CA GLN A 101 -24.83 10.96 12.59
C GLN A 101 -24.12 9.60 12.60
N GLY A 102 -24.05 8.95 13.76
CA GLY A 102 -23.65 7.54 13.84
C GLY A 102 -22.16 7.21 13.64
N GLY A 103 -21.27 8.21 13.51
CA GLY A 103 -19.82 8.01 13.50
C GLY A 103 -19.26 7.45 12.19
N ASN A 104 -19.45 8.18 11.08
CA ASN A 104 -19.07 7.78 9.73
C ASN A 104 -17.52 7.79 9.50
N PRO A 105 -16.89 6.65 9.09
CA PRO A 105 -15.46 6.55 8.78
C PRO A 105 -15.03 7.08 7.39
N GLU A 106 -15.96 7.64 6.60
CA GLU A 106 -15.75 8.03 5.19
C GLU A 106 -14.52 8.93 4.94
N ILE A 107 -14.22 9.93 5.79
CA ILE A 107 -13.05 10.79 5.55
C ILE A 107 -11.73 9.99 5.64
N SER A 108 -11.65 8.98 6.51
CA SER A 108 -10.48 8.09 6.58
C SER A 108 -10.35 7.20 5.35
N SER A 109 -11.47 6.78 4.74
CA SER A 109 -11.44 6.01 3.49
C SER A 109 -10.85 6.84 2.35
N MET A 110 -11.10 8.15 2.32
CA MET A 110 -10.51 9.06 1.33
C MET A 110 -8.99 9.13 1.44
N VAL A 111 -8.45 9.22 2.66
CA VAL A 111 -6.99 9.16 2.88
C VAL A 111 -6.41 7.81 2.44
N LEU A 112 -7.10 6.71 2.74
CA LEU A 112 -6.71 5.37 2.29
C LEU A 112 -6.77 5.21 0.77
N MET A 113 -7.76 5.82 0.10
CA MET A 113 -7.84 5.86 -1.36
C MET A 113 -6.62 6.57 -1.95
N LYS A 114 -6.22 7.73 -1.40
CA LYS A 114 -4.99 8.42 -1.84
C LYS A 114 -3.75 7.55 -1.64
N MET A 115 -3.64 6.81 -0.54
CA MET A 115 -2.49 5.91 -0.29
C MET A 115 -2.47 4.73 -1.27
N LYS A 116 -3.65 4.18 -1.57
CA LYS A 116 -3.83 3.18 -2.62
C LYS A 116 -3.41 3.72 -3.99
N GLU A 117 -3.87 4.90 -4.39
CA GLU A 117 -3.51 5.53 -5.66
C GLU A 117 -2.00 5.75 -5.79
N VAL A 118 -1.35 6.23 -4.73
CA VAL A 118 0.11 6.39 -4.69
C VAL A 118 0.81 5.05 -4.95
N ALA A 119 0.34 3.97 -4.33
CA ALA A 119 0.89 2.64 -4.58
C ALA A 119 0.58 2.12 -5.99
N GLU A 120 -0.63 2.34 -6.51
CA GLU A 120 -1.04 1.93 -7.86
C GLU A 120 -0.20 2.61 -8.94
N ILE A 121 0.07 3.91 -8.81
CA ILE A 121 0.95 4.66 -9.73
C ILE A 121 2.36 4.07 -9.71
N LYS A 122 2.90 3.79 -8.52
CA LYS A 122 4.24 3.21 -8.36
C LYS A 122 4.34 1.80 -8.97
N LEU A 123 3.33 0.96 -8.73
CA LEU A 123 3.33 -0.45 -9.15
C LEU A 123 2.86 -0.65 -10.59
N GLY A 124 2.20 0.34 -11.19
CA GLY A 124 1.59 0.24 -12.51
C GLY A 124 0.44 -0.78 -12.59
N LYS A 125 -0.15 -1.14 -11.44
CA LYS A 125 -1.20 -2.16 -11.29
C LYS A 125 -2.21 -1.73 -10.22
N LYS A 126 -3.46 -2.18 -10.36
CA LYS A 126 -4.53 -1.94 -9.40
C LYS A 126 -4.27 -2.68 -8.08
N VAL A 127 -4.42 -2.01 -6.94
CA VAL A 127 -4.16 -2.56 -5.60
C VAL A 127 -5.49 -2.80 -4.88
N GLU A 128 -5.74 -4.05 -4.47
CA GLU A 128 -7.00 -4.43 -3.84
C GLU A 128 -6.84 -5.01 -2.43
N LYS A 129 -5.61 -5.20 -1.94
CA LYS A 129 -5.35 -5.81 -0.63
C LYS A 129 -4.41 -4.92 0.18
N ALA A 130 -4.70 -4.77 1.47
CA ALA A 130 -3.87 -3.98 2.37
C ALA A 130 -3.79 -4.56 3.79
N VAL A 131 -2.72 -4.22 4.48
CA VAL A 131 -2.63 -4.24 5.95
C VAL A 131 -2.64 -2.79 6.42
N ILE A 132 -3.54 -2.46 7.35
CA ILE A 132 -3.74 -1.08 7.82
C ILE A 132 -3.37 -1.01 9.31
N THR A 133 -2.68 0.05 9.72
CA THR A 133 -2.26 0.23 11.11
C THR A 133 -3.32 0.93 11.97
N VAL A 134 -3.30 0.61 13.26
CA VAL A 134 -4.06 1.31 14.30
C VAL A 134 -3.21 1.47 15.57
N PRO A 135 -3.47 2.48 16.41
CA PRO A 135 -2.87 2.59 17.72
C PRO A 135 -3.11 1.32 18.54
N ALA A 136 -2.12 0.87 19.32
CA ALA A 136 -2.26 -0.35 20.11
C ALA A 136 -3.42 -0.24 21.10
N TYR A 137 -3.64 0.96 21.65
CA TYR A 137 -4.69 1.22 22.61
C TYR A 137 -6.07 1.53 21.99
N PHE A 138 -6.24 1.39 20.66
CA PHE A 138 -7.57 1.49 20.04
C PHE A 138 -8.54 0.45 20.59
N ASN A 139 -9.75 0.93 20.91
CA ASN A 139 -10.86 0.10 21.34
C ASN A 139 -11.51 -0.65 20.15
N ASP A 140 -12.45 -1.54 20.44
CA ASP A 140 -13.10 -2.37 19.42
C ASP A 140 -13.84 -1.55 18.33
N ASN A 141 -14.54 -0.49 18.72
CA ASN A 141 -15.28 0.39 17.80
C ASN A 141 -14.32 1.11 16.83
N GLN A 142 -13.18 1.58 17.34
CA GLN A 142 -12.18 2.28 16.53
C GLN A 142 -11.51 1.32 15.53
N ARG A 143 -11.18 0.09 15.97
CA ARG A 143 -10.61 -0.95 15.09
C ARG A 143 -11.57 -1.32 13.96
N GLN A 144 -12.85 -1.51 14.29
CA GLN A 144 -13.87 -1.82 13.28
C GLN A 144 -14.04 -0.65 12.31
N ALA A 145 -14.18 0.58 12.80
CA ALA A 145 -14.33 1.77 11.96
C ALA A 145 -13.14 1.97 11.00
N THR A 146 -11.90 1.70 11.43
CA THR A 146 -10.72 1.73 10.55
C THR A 146 -10.75 0.62 9.50
N LYS A 147 -11.20 -0.58 9.87
CA LYS A 147 -11.38 -1.68 8.90
C LYS A 147 -12.45 -1.34 7.87
N ASP A 148 -13.57 -0.76 8.30
CA ASP A 148 -14.66 -0.30 7.43
C ASP A 148 -14.18 0.82 6.50
N ALA A 149 -13.35 1.76 6.98
CA ALA A 149 -12.70 2.76 6.14
C ALA A 149 -11.87 2.13 5.00
N GLY A 150 -11.16 1.03 5.30
CA GLY A 150 -10.43 0.26 4.29
C GLY A 150 -11.36 -0.39 3.27
N ALA A 151 -12.47 -0.98 3.71
CA ALA A 151 -13.47 -1.55 2.82
C ALA A 151 -14.07 -0.49 1.88
N ILE A 152 -14.43 0.68 2.42
CA ILE A 152 -14.97 1.81 1.65
C ILE A 152 -13.94 2.32 0.61
N ALA A 153 -12.65 2.28 0.92
CA ALA A 153 -11.58 2.62 -0.01
C ALA A 153 -11.35 1.55 -1.12
N GLY A 154 -12.15 0.48 -1.14
CA GLY A 154 -12.00 -0.63 -2.06
C GLY A 154 -10.75 -1.46 -1.79
N LEU A 155 -10.38 -1.63 -0.52
CA LEU A 155 -9.31 -2.50 -0.06
C LEU A 155 -9.87 -3.67 0.75
N ASN A 156 -9.46 -4.88 0.40
CA ASN A 156 -9.57 -6.04 1.25
C ASN A 156 -8.50 -5.95 2.37
N VAL A 157 -8.95 -5.58 3.57
CA VAL A 157 -8.09 -5.44 4.74
C VAL A 157 -7.72 -6.82 5.29
N LEU A 158 -6.55 -7.33 4.91
CA LEU A 158 -6.06 -8.65 5.31
C LEU A 158 -5.74 -8.73 6.80
N ARG A 159 -5.32 -7.60 7.40
CA ARG A 159 -4.99 -7.47 8.80
C ARG A 159 -5.09 -6.02 9.26
N ILE A 160 -5.63 -5.82 10.45
CA ILE A 160 -5.37 -4.63 11.27
C ILE A 160 -4.18 -4.94 12.17
N ILE A 161 -3.11 -4.15 12.06
CA ILE A 161 -1.89 -4.31 12.86
C ILE A 161 -1.71 -3.14 13.82
N ASN A 162 -1.26 -3.42 15.05
CA ASN A 162 -0.95 -2.37 16.00
C ASN A 162 0.33 -1.63 15.58
N GLU A 163 0.32 -0.30 15.65
CA GLU A 163 1.44 0.59 15.30
C GLU A 163 2.77 0.20 15.95
N PRO A 164 2.87 0.06 17.29
CA PRO A 164 4.13 -0.34 17.93
C PRO A 164 4.55 -1.77 17.56
N THR A 165 3.60 -2.65 17.25
CA THR A 165 3.90 -4.00 16.76
C THR A 165 4.51 -3.97 15.36
N ALA A 166 3.98 -3.14 14.46
CA ALA A 166 4.56 -2.91 13.14
C ALA A 166 5.97 -2.29 13.25
N ALA A 167 6.15 -1.30 14.10
CA ALA A 167 7.47 -0.72 14.32
C ALA A 167 8.48 -1.72 14.92
N ALA A 168 8.02 -2.64 15.79
CA ALA A 168 8.85 -3.72 16.30
C ALA A 168 9.29 -4.68 15.19
N ILE A 169 8.43 -4.99 14.21
CA ILE A 169 8.80 -5.77 13.02
C ILE A 169 9.90 -5.04 12.23
N ALA A 170 9.73 -3.74 11.97
CA ALA A 170 10.72 -2.93 11.25
C ALA A 170 12.08 -2.91 11.98
N TYR A 171 12.07 -2.80 13.31
CA TYR A 171 13.27 -2.91 14.12
C TYR A 171 13.88 -4.31 14.08
N GLY A 172 13.11 -5.36 14.34
CA GLY A 172 13.59 -6.74 14.52
C GLY A 172 14.04 -7.42 13.23
N LEU A 173 13.51 -7.03 12.07
CA LEU A 173 14.01 -7.51 10.78
C LEU A 173 15.16 -6.66 10.24
N GLY A 174 15.29 -5.42 10.69
CA GLY A 174 16.36 -4.50 10.32
C GLY A 174 17.50 -4.49 11.34
N ALA A 175 17.74 -3.31 11.92
CA ALA A 175 18.88 -3.04 12.81
C ALA A 175 18.93 -3.90 14.08
N GLY A 176 17.78 -4.40 14.54
CA GLY A 176 17.62 -5.19 15.75
C GLY A 176 17.78 -6.70 15.56
N LYS A 177 18.04 -7.17 14.33
CA LYS A 177 18.06 -8.60 13.99
C LYS A 177 19.08 -9.36 14.84
N SER A 178 18.58 -10.34 15.60
CA SER A 178 19.39 -11.15 16.50
C SER A 178 18.68 -12.45 16.85
N GLU A 179 19.42 -13.55 16.91
CA GLU A 179 18.93 -14.83 17.45
C GLU A 179 18.78 -14.80 18.97
N LYS A 180 19.33 -13.78 19.64
CA LYS A 180 19.21 -13.62 21.09
C LYS A 180 17.85 -13.03 21.43
N GLU A 181 17.23 -13.61 22.45
CA GLU A 181 16.04 -13.04 23.08
C GLU A 181 16.34 -11.63 23.61
N ARG A 182 15.45 -10.68 23.30
CA ARG A 182 15.52 -9.29 23.78
C ARG A 182 14.14 -8.78 24.15
N ASN A 183 14.08 -7.99 25.21
CA ASN A 183 12.90 -7.24 25.62
C ASN A 183 13.01 -5.81 25.10
N VAL A 184 12.16 -5.46 24.15
CA VAL A 184 12.20 -4.19 23.45
C VAL A 184 10.98 -3.38 23.81
N LEU A 185 11.20 -2.18 24.34
CA LEU A 185 10.14 -1.21 24.59
C LEU A 185 10.00 -0.30 23.37
N ILE A 186 8.82 -0.29 22.76
CA ILE A 186 8.46 0.65 21.71
C ILE A 186 7.72 1.81 22.37
N TYR A 187 8.24 3.01 22.16
CA TYR A 187 7.63 4.27 22.59
C TYR A 187 7.19 5.03 21.34
N ASP A 188 5.88 5.02 21.06
CA ASP A 188 5.29 5.64 19.89
C ASP A 188 4.50 6.88 20.28
N LEU A 189 5.06 8.07 19.99
CA LEU A 189 4.40 9.35 20.24
C LEU A 189 4.19 10.09 18.91
N GLY A 190 2.99 9.92 18.37
CA GLY A 190 2.60 10.46 17.07
C GLY A 190 2.06 11.89 17.14
N GLY A 191 1.23 12.22 16.13
CA GLY A 191 0.55 13.51 16.02
C GLY A 191 -0.67 13.64 16.94
N GLY A 192 -1.37 12.54 17.21
CA GLY A 192 -2.60 12.55 18.00
C GLY A 192 -2.77 11.43 19.01
N THR A 193 -1.91 10.42 18.97
CA THR A 193 -1.97 9.19 19.79
C THR A 193 -0.61 8.91 20.41
N PHE A 194 -0.63 8.26 21.56
CA PHE A 194 0.56 7.81 22.29
C PHE A 194 0.39 6.35 22.69
N ASP A 195 1.29 5.48 22.26
CA ASP A 195 1.32 4.07 22.63
C ASP A 195 2.68 3.66 23.20
N VAL A 196 2.64 2.75 24.17
CA VAL A 196 3.81 2.06 24.70
C VAL A 196 3.54 0.58 24.66
N SER A 197 4.45 -0.18 24.06
CA SER A 197 4.38 -1.64 24.07
C SER A 197 5.73 -2.23 24.45
N LEU A 198 5.71 -3.24 25.31
CA LEU A 198 6.88 -4.04 25.62
C LEU A 198 6.75 -5.38 24.92
N LEU A 199 7.71 -5.68 24.06
CA LEU A 199 7.75 -6.92 23.29
C LEU A 199 8.96 -7.75 23.72
N ASN A 200 8.76 -9.06 23.69
CA ASN A 200 9.85 -10.02 23.68
C ASN A 200 10.07 -10.47 22.25
N ILE A 201 11.29 -10.28 21.75
CA ILE A 201 11.69 -10.60 20.38
C ILE A 201 12.77 -11.68 20.46
N GLN A 202 12.51 -12.82 19.83
CA GLN A 202 13.45 -13.93 19.75
C GLN A 202 13.43 -14.51 18.32
N GLY A 203 14.48 -14.23 17.55
CA GLY A 203 14.51 -14.58 16.13
C GLY A 203 13.32 -13.94 15.40
N GLY A 204 12.51 -14.74 14.71
CA GLY A 204 11.28 -14.31 14.03
C GLY A 204 10.03 -14.21 14.91
N VAL A 205 10.11 -14.53 16.21
CA VAL A 205 8.94 -14.52 17.12
C VAL A 205 8.85 -13.20 17.86
N PHE A 206 7.75 -12.48 17.66
CA PHE A 206 7.44 -11.20 18.30
C PHE A 206 6.24 -11.37 19.22
N THR A 207 6.46 -11.31 20.54
CA THR A 207 5.41 -11.47 21.55
C THR A 207 5.21 -10.18 22.31
N VAL A 208 4.05 -9.56 22.19
CA VAL A 208 3.67 -8.41 23.02
C VAL A 208 3.40 -8.91 24.44
N LYS A 209 4.16 -8.40 25.41
CA LYS A 209 4.02 -8.75 26.83
C LYS A 209 2.99 -7.85 27.52
N ALA A 210 2.98 -6.57 27.18
CA ALA A 210 2.02 -5.61 27.66
C ALA A 210 1.97 -4.39 26.74
N THR A 211 0.82 -3.71 26.74
CA THR A 211 0.62 -2.44 26.05
C THR A 211 -0.25 -1.51 26.90
N ALA A 212 0.03 -0.21 26.81
CA ALA A 212 -0.77 0.87 27.38
C ALA A 212 -0.57 2.14 26.53
N GLY A 213 -1.45 3.12 26.67
CA GLY A 213 -1.34 4.34 25.89
C GLY A 213 -2.42 5.36 26.22
N ASP A 214 -2.40 6.44 25.46
CA ASP A 214 -3.43 7.46 25.41
C ASP A 214 -3.77 7.76 23.94
N THR A 215 -4.99 7.39 23.53
CA THR A 215 -5.47 7.57 22.16
C THR A 215 -5.77 9.05 21.82
N HIS A 216 -5.51 9.97 22.75
CA HIS A 216 -5.83 11.38 22.62
C HIS A 216 -4.72 12.32 23.13
N LEU A 217 -3.47 11.84 23.08
CA LEU A 217 -2.27 12.59 23.42
C LEU A 217 -1.26 12.56 22.26
N GLY A 218 -0.81 13.71 21.77
CA GLY A 218 0.19 13.77 20.72
C GLY A 218 0.67 15.17 20.36
N GLY A 219 1.39 15.25 19.24
CA GLY A 219 1.99 16.49 18.73
C GLY A 219 1.03 17.67 18.57
N GLN A 220 -0.26 17.42 18.32
CA GLN A 220 -1.30 18.43 18.16
C GLN A 220 -1.69 19.11 19.46
N ASP A 221 -1.62 18.40 20.59
CA ASP A 221 -1.87 19.01 21.90
C ASP A 221 -0.75 19.99 22.23
N PHE A 222 0.48 19.65 21.83
CA PHE A 222 1.63 20.54 22.00
C PHE A 222 1.52 21.79 21.12
N ASP A 223 0.99 21.62 19.89
CA ASP A 223 0.69 22.75 19.00
C ASP A 223 -0.43 23.63 19.57
N THR A 224 -1.46 23.03 20.17
CA THR A 224 -2.56 23.75 20.83
C THR A 224 -2.07 24.57 22.02
N ASN A 225 -1.17 24.02 22.85
CA ASN A 225 -0.58 24.76 23.97
C ASN A 225 0.26 25.97 23.51
N LEU A 226 0.99 25.83 22.40
CA LEU A 226 1.68 26.96 21.76
C LEU A 226 0.70 27.99 21.17
N LEU A 227 -0.34 27.52 20.50
CA LEU A 227 -1.39 28.37 19.93
C LEU A 227 -2.08 29.21 21.01
N GLU A 228 -2.47 28.60 22.13
CA GLU A 228 -3.07 29.31 23.26
C GLU A 228 -2.11 30.31 23.91
N HIS A 229 -0.81 30.01 23.94
CA HIS A 229 0.21 30.96 24.40
C HIS A 229 0.27 32.18 23.48
N PHE A 230 0.35 31.98 22.16
CA PHE A 230 0.44 33.08 21.20
C PHE A 230 -0.86 33.85 21.03
N LYS A 231 -2.04 33.22 21.17
CA LYS A 231 -3.33 33.92 21.24
C LYS A 231 -3.36 34.93 22.39
N LYS A 232 -2.99 34.47 23.59
CA LYS A 232 -2.92 35.34 24.79
C LYS A 232 -1.89 36.44 24.64
N GLU A 233 -0.74 36.13 24.04
CA GLU A 233 0.28 37.14 23.77
C GLU A 233 -0.19 38.19 22.76
N PHE A 234 -0.80 37.77 21.66
CA PHE A 234 -1.35 38.67 20.65
C PHE A 234 -2.40 39.58 21.28
N GLN A 235 -3.38 39.02 22.00
CA GLN A 235 -4.41 39.79 22.68
C GLN A 235 -3.82 40.79 23.68
N ARG A 236 -2.77 40.41 24.42
CA ARG A 236 -2.06 41.32 25.33
C ARG A 236 -1.35 42.46 24.59
N LYS A 237 -0.77 42.19 23.41
CA LYS A 237 0.00 43.19 22.62
C LYS A 237 -0.90 44.13 21.83
N THR A 238 -1.99 43.63 21.24
CA THR A 238 -2.85 44.37 20.30
C THR A 238 -4.20 44.77 20.89
N GLY A 239 -4.61 44.16 22.00
CA GLY A 239 -5.96 44.31 22.57
C GLY A 239 -7.06 43.57 21.81
N LYS A 240 -6.73 42.84 20.73
CA LYS A 240 -7.71 42.16 19.86
C LYS A 240 -7.74 40.66 20.11
N ASP A 241 -8.94 40.06 20.12
CA ASP A 241 -9.12 38.60 20.24
C ASP A 241 -9.40 37.96 18.87
N MET A 242 -8.50 37.08 18.44
CA MET A 242 -8.61 36.36 17.16
C MET A 242 -9.38 35.03 17.28
N SER A 243 -9.91 34.68 18.47
CA SER A 243 -10.50 33.36 18.72
C SER A 243 -11.72 33.04 17.84
N GLY A 244 -12.39 34.06 17.29
CA GLY A 244 -13.51 33.91 16.35
C GLY A 244 -13.10 33.77 14.87
N ASP A 245 -11.82 33.93 14.51
CA ASP A 245 -11.35 33.90 13.13
C ASP A 245 -10.63 32.57 12.82
N ALA A 246 -11.35 31.66 12.16
CA ALA A 246 -10.84 30.35 11.79
C ALA A 246 -9.60 30.42 10.86
N ARG A 247 -9.50 31.44 10.00
CA ARG A 247 -8.35 31.63 9.11
C ARG A 247 -7.13 32.08 9.89
N ALA A 248 -7.27 33.05 10.78
CA ALA A 248 -6.20 33.49 11.67
C ALA A 248 -5.70 32.34 12.55
N LEU A 249 -6.61 31.60 13.18
CA LEU A 249 -6.27 30.43 14.01
C LEU A 249 -5.55 29.34 13.20
N ARG A 250 -5.97 29.05 11.97
CA ARG A 250 -5.31 28.06 11.12
C ARG A 250 -3.90 28.49 10.72
N ARG A 251 -3.70 29.76 10.34
CA ARG A 251 -2.36 30.31 10.04
C ARG A 251 -1.45 30.23 11.26
N LEU A 252 -1.95 30.64 12.43
CA LEU A 252 -1.20 30.57 13.69
C LEU A 252 -0.85 29.12 14.05
N ARG A 253 -1.78 28.17 13.93
CA ARG A 253 -1.53 26.75 14.22
C ARG A 253 -0.43 26.18 13.33
N THR A 254 -0.42 26.52 12.04
CA THR A 254 0.64 26.10 11.10
C THR A 254 2.01 26.67 11.50
N ALA A 255 2.05 27.94 11.94
CA ALA A 255 3.28 28.55 12.43
C ALA A 255 3.75 27.93 13.76
N CYS A 256 2.82 27.55 14.66
CA CYS A 256 3.12 26.85 15.90
C CYS A 256 3.72 25.46 15.64
N GLU A 257 3.15 24.68 14.72
CA GLU A 257 3.70 23.38 14.32
C GLU A 257 5.14 23.54 13.77
N ARG A 258 5.38 24.54 12.93
CA ARG A 258 6.72 24.85 12.40
C ARG A 258 7.68 25.26 13.51
N ALA A 259 7.25 26.12 14.43
CA ALA A 259 8.06 26.55 15.58
C ALA A 259 8.42 25.35 16.48
N LYS A 260 7.47 24.47 16.79
CA LYS A 260 7.70 23.21 17.52
C LYS A 260 8.79 22.38 16.85
N ARG A 261 8.67 22.13 15.54
CA ARG A 261 9.67 21.36 14.78
C ARG A 261 11.04 22.01 14.81
N THR A 262 11.12 23.34 14.68
CA THR A 262 12.40 24.09 14.79
C THR A 262 12.99 23.97 16.20
N LEU A 263 12.18 24.08 17.25
CA LEU A 263 12.62 23.97 18.65
C LEU A 263 13.15 22.59 19.04
N SER A 264 12.81 21.53 18.28
CA SER A 264 13.43 20.21 18.45
C SER A 264 14.93 20.21 18.14
N ASN A 265 15.43 21.19 17.37
CA ASN A 265 16.84 21.32 17.01
C ASN A 265 17.48 22.61 17.54
N ALA A 266 16.75 23.73 17.51
CA ALA A 266 17.20 25.04 17.99
C ALA A 266 16.74 25.32 19.43
N THR A 267 17.45 26.18 20.16
CA THR A 267 17.09 26.60 21.52
C THR A 267 16.04 27.71 21.55
N GLN A 268 15.83 28.40 20.41
CA GLN A 268 14.84 29.45 20.23
C GLN A 268 14.42 29.54 18.76
N THR A 269 13.25 30.12 18.50
CA THR A 269 12.75 30.47 17.16
C THR A 269 11.80 31.66 17.25
N THR A 270 11.54 32.31 16.11
CA THR A 270 10.55 33.37 15.99
C THR A 270 9.33 32.87 15.21
N VAL A 271 8.14 33.23 15.68
CA VAL A 271 6.87 33.11 14.96
C VAL A 271 6.54 34.47 14.41
N GLU A 272 6.54 34.56 13.07
CA GLU A 272 6.27 35.79 12.32
C GLU A 272 5.14 35.52 11.32
N ILE A 273 4.05 36.28 11.44
CA ILE A 273 2.87 36.19 10.58
C ILE A 273 2.33 37.59 10.32
N ASP A 274 2.49 38.07 9.10
CA ASP A 274 1.98 39.38 8.68
C ASP A 274 0.45 39.36 8.58
N SER A 275 -0.20 40.45 8.98
CA SER A 275 -1.64 40.65 8.95
C SER A 275 -2.39 39.41 9.47
N LEU A 276 -2.02 38.94 10.67
CA LEU A 276 -2.58 37.73 11.26
C LEU A 276 -4.08 37.91 11.53
N PHE A 277 -4.46 39.04 12.14
CA PHE A 277 -5.84 39.37 12.45
C PHE A 277 -6.06 40.89 12.47
N ASP A 278 -7.10 41.36 11.76
CA ASP A 278 -7.49 42.78 11.68
C ASP A 278 -6.32 43.75 11.37
N GLY A 279 -5.51 43.38 10.38
CA GLY A 279 -4.34 44.16 9.93
C GLY A 279 -3.12 44.10 10.85
N GLU A 280 -3.21 43.47 12.01
CA GLU A 280 -2.10 43.38 12.97
C GLU A 280 -1.19 42.20 12.68
N ASP A 281 0.11 42.43 12.74
CA ASP A 281 1.13 41.39 12.62
C ASP A 281 1.32 40.65 13.95
N LEU A 282 1.73 39.37 13.88
CA LEU A 282 2.31 38.67 15.01
C LEU A 282 3.81 38.49 14.77
N ASN A 283 4.62 39.13 15.61
CA ASN A 283 6.05 38.84 15.72
C ASN A 283 6.39 38.54 17.19
N SER A 284 6.71 37.27 17.47
CA SER A 284 7.06 36.82 18.81
C SER A 284 8.10 35.71 18.80
N SER A 285 9.10 35.83 19.68
CA SER A 285 10.12 34.81 19.90
C SER A 285 9.69 33.82 20.99
N ILE A 286 9.95 32.54 20.78
CA ILE A 286 9.72 31.47 21.75
C ILE A 286 11.01 30.65 21.94
N THR A 287 11.36 30.38 23.19
CA THR A 287 12.47 29.50 23.55
C THR A 287 12.01 28.05 23.73
N ARG A 288 12.93 27.11 23.59
CA ARG A 288 12.68 25.69 23.89
C ARG A 288 12.24 25.52 25.34
N ALA A 289 12.89 26.20 26.28
CA ALA A 289 12.51 26.16 27.69
C ALA A 289 11.04 26.56 27.90
N ARG A 290 10.60 27.64 27.24
CA ARG A 290 9.20 28.07 27.33
C ARG A 290 8.24 27.05 26.72
N PHE A 291 8.58 26.46 25.58
CA PHE A 291 7.79 25.37 24.98
C PHE A 291 7.71 24.15 25.91
N GLU A 292 8.82 23.76 26.53
CA GLU A 292 8.87 22.66 27.51
C GLU A 292 8.00 22.95 28.73
N ASP A 293 8.04 24.18 29.27
CA ASP A 293 7.20 24.59 30.40
C ASP A 293 5.70 24.53 30.07
N LEU A 294 5.30 25.01 28.89
CA LEU A 294 3.91 24.97 28.42
C LEU A 294 3.37 23.54 28.31
N ASN A 295 4.26 22.57 28.06
CA ASN A 295 3.90 21.18 27.82
C ASN A 295 4.33 20.24 28.95
N ALA A 296 4.88 20.76 30.05
CA ALA A 296 5.51 19.96 31.09
C ALA A 296 4.57 18.88 31.66
N LYS A 297 3.30 19.22 31.88
CA LYS A 297 2.29 18.25 32.36
C LYS A 297 2.09 17.11 31.37
N ALA A 298 1.90 17.42 30.08
CA ALA A 298 1.67 16.42 29.05
C ALA A 298 2.91 15.55 28.82
N PHE A 299 4.11 16.15 28.81
CA PHE A 299 5.37 15.43 28.68
C PHE A 299 5.65 14.49 29.85
N ASN A 300 5.37 14.90 31.09
CA ASN A 300 5.53 14.00 32.23
C ASN A 300 4.50 12.87 32.24
N GLY A 301 3.26 13.16 31.79
CA GLY A 301 2.19 12.16 31.70
C GLY A 301 2.49 11.00 30.75
N THR A 302 3.41 11.17 29.79
CA THR A 302 3.81 10.05 28.92
C THR A 302 4.60 8.96 29.64
N LEU A 303 5.11 9.21 30.86
CA LEU A 303 5.79 8.19 31.66
C LEU A 303 4.81 7.25 32.38
N ASP A 304 3.53 7.64 32.54
CA ASP A 304 2.55 6.82 33.24
C ASP A 304 2.23 5.53 32.47
N PRO A 305 1.98 5.55 31.14
CA PRO A 305 1.85 4.33 30.34
C PRO A 305 3.11 3.46 30.34
N VAL A 306 4.32 4.06 30.37
CA VAL A 306 5.58 3.31 30.47
C VAL A 306 5.64 2.52 31.78
N GLN A 307 5.30 3.16 32.91
CA GLN A 307 5.22 2.48 34.21
C GLN A 307 4.17 1.36 34.21
N GLN A 308 3.02 1.62 33.60
CA GLN A 308 1.92 0.66 33.51
C GLN A 308 2.34 -0.59 32.71
N VAL A 309 3.00 -0.42 31.56
CA VAL A 309 3.51 -1.54 30.74
C VAL A 309 4.53 -2.39 31.50
N LEU A 310 5.46 -1.76 32.22
CA LEU A 310 6.43 -2.48 33.06
C LEU A 310 5.76 -3.27 34.18
N LYS A 311 4.72 -2.69 34.80
CA LYS A 311 3.93 -3.36 35.83
C LYS A 311 3.16 -4.56 35.28
N ASP A 312 2.45 -4.38 34.17
CA ASP A 312 1.60 -5.42 33.57
C ASP A 312 2.41 -6.59 33.02
N SER A 313 3.61 -6.31 32.50
CA SER A 313 4.54 -7.34 32.06
C SER A 313 5.32 -8.01 33.21
N GLY A 314 5.24 -7.47 34.43
CA GLY A 314 6.05 -7.90 35.56
C GLY A 314 7.56 -7.67 35.34
N MET A 315 7.95 -6.76 34.45
CA MET A 315 9.34 -6.55 34.05
C MET A 315 9.95 -5.33 34.74
N PRO A 316 11.08 -5.47 35.45
CA PRO A 316 11.81 -4.33 35.97
C PRO A 316 12.51 -3.56 34.83
N LYS A 317 12.71 -2.24 35.02
CA LYS A 317 13.38 -1.35 34.06
C LYS A 317 14.71 -1.91 33.54
N SER A 318 15.49 -2.53 34.41
CA SER A 318 16.82 -3.09 34.12
C SER A 318 16.79 -4.31 33.18
N LYS A 319 15.61 -4.88 32.90
CA LYS A 319 15.42 -6.02 31.99
C LYS A 319 14.92 -5.62 30.62
N VAL A 320 14.59 -4.35 30.41
CA VAL A 320 14.37 -3.81 29.07
C VAL A 320 15.73 -3.69 28.40
N ASP A 321 15.91 -4.32 27.25
CA ASP A 321 17.17 -4.39 26.50
C ASP A 321 17.32 -3.24 25.51
N GLU A 322 16.24 -2.77 24.90
CA GLU A 322 16.27 -1.63 23.97
C GLU A 322 15.01 -0.76 24.11
N ILE A 323 15.15 0.54 23.83
CA ILE A 323 14.05 1.51 23.87
C ILE A 323 13.98 2.20 22.51
N VAL A 324 13.04 1.78 21.67
CA VAL A 324 12.90 2.24 20.29
C VAL A 324 11.88 3.38 20.23
N LEU A 325 12.24 4.46 19.54
CA LEU A 325 11.39 5.64 19.36
C LEU A 325 10.67 5.61 18.01
N VAL A 326 9.36 5.84 18.05
CA VAL A 326 8.47 5.87 16.87
C VAL A 326 7.57 7.11 16.96
N GLY A 327 7.19 7.67 15.82
CA GLY A 327 6.33 8.84 15.75
C GLY A 327 7.10 10.16 15.86
N GLY A 328 6.74 11.13 15.02
CA GLY A 328 7.49 12.37 14.85
C GLY A 328 7.64 13.23 16.12
N SER A 329 6.76 13.10 17.11
CA SER A 329 6.87 13.87 18.37
C SER A 329 7.96 13.33 19.30
N THR A 330 8.48 12.12 19.07
CA THR A 330 9.67 11.62 19.79
C THR A 330 10.94 12.37 19.44
N ARG A 331 10.94 13.20 18.38
CA ARG A 331 12.05 14.09 18.03
C ARG A 331 12.24 15.23 19.05
N ILE A 332 11.26 15.48 19.92
CA ILE A 332 11.34 16.51 20.96
C ILE A 332 12.41 16.12 22.01
N PRO A 333 13.47 16.93 22.23
CA PRO A 333 14.55 16.60 23.15
C PRO A 333 14.11 16.31 24.58
N ARG A 334 13.09 17.03 25.08
CA ARG A 334 12.55 16.80 26.43
C ARG A 334 11.93 15.43 26.61
N ILE A 335 11.22 14.91 25.60
CA ILE A 335 10.63 13.57 25.63
C ILE A 335 11.74 12.51 25.71
N GLN A 336 12.78 12.63 24.88
CA GLN A 336 13.92 11.73 24.90
C GLN A 336 14.67 11.79 26.25
N LYS A 337 14.86 12.99 26.79
CA LYS A 337 15.51 13.16 28.09
C LYS A 337 14.71 12.50 29.21
N LEU A 338 13.40 12.75 29.27
CA LEU A 338 12.51 12.14 30.27
C LEU A 338 12.55 10.62 30.21
N LEU A 339 12.49 10.05 29.00
CA LEU A 339 12.52 8.61 28.83
C LEU A 339 13.88 8.01 29.19
N SER A 340 14.99 8.62 28.78
CA SER A 340 16.34 8.17 29.14
C SER A 340 16.58 8.27 30.64
N ASP A 341 16.21 9.39 31.27
CA ASP A 341 16.31 9.59 32.73
C ASP A 341 15.43 8.57 33.48
N PHE A 342 14.24 8.23 32.97
CA PHE A 342 13.38 7.21 33.56
C PHE A 342 14.00 5.81 33.52
N PHE A 343 14.84 5.50 32.53
CA PHE A 343 15.61 4.25 32.41
C PHE A 343 17.07 4.44 32.86
N ASP A 344 17.31 5.25 33.89
CA ASP A 344 18.61 5.41 34.55
C ASP A 344 19.76 5.84 33.60
N GLY A 345 19.44 6.71 32.64
CA GLY A 345 20.40 7.24 31.66
C GLY A 345 20.65 6.31 30.48
N LYS A 346 19.83 5.25 30.31
CA LYS A 346 19.96 4.34 29.19
C LYS A 346 19.84 5.07 27.85
N LYS A 347 20.71 4.71 26.90
CA LYS A 347 20.68 5.24 25.53
C LYS A 347 19.43 4.74 24.81
N LEU A 348 18.74 5.66 24.14
CA LEU A 348 17.58 5.35 23.31
C LEU A 348 18.03 4.87 21.93
N GLU A 349 17.33 3.88 21.39
CA GLU A 349 17.55 3.31 20.07
C GLU A 349 16.88 4.17 19.00
N LYS A 350 17.68 4.56 17.99
CA LYS A 350 17.34 5.53 16.94
C LYS A 350 17.71 5.03 15.55
N SER A 351 17.96 3.73 15.40
CA SER A 351 18.37 3.10 14.14
C SER A 351 17.27 3.04 13.08
N ILE A 352 16.00 3.13 13.47
CA ILE A 352 14.86 3.13 12.55
C ILE A 352 14.32 4.54 12.32
N ASN A 353 13.74 4.78 11.16
CA ASN A 353 13.08 6.05 10.87
C ASN A 353 11.73 6.12 11.61
N PRO A 354 11.53 7.08 12.53
CA PRO A 354 10.32 7.16 13.35
C PRO A 354 9.06 7.48 12.53
N ASP A 355 9.19 8.02 11.31
CA ASP A 355 8.06 8.41 10.46
C ASP A 355 7.65 7.31 9.46
N GLU A 356 8.47 6.26 9.29
CA GLU A 356 8.29 5.22 8.25
C GLU A 356 8.23 3.80 8.82
N ALA A 357 8.75 3.58 10.03
CA ALA A 357 8.85 2.25 10.64
C ALA A 357 7.51 1.51 10.75
N VAL A 358 6.43 2.23 11.01
CA VAL A 358 5.08 1.66 11.11
C VAL A 358 4.61 1.13 9.75
N ALA A 359 4.68 1.95 8.69
CA ALA A 359 4.35 1.52 7.34
C ALA A 359 5.26 0.38 6.87
N TYR A 360 6.54 0.42 7.24
CA TYR A 360 7.51 -0.63 6.93
C TYR A 360 7.04 -1.98 7.49
N GLY A 361 6.74 -2.05 8.79
CA GLY A 361 6.27 -3.28 9.44
C GLY A 361 4.94 -3.77 8.88
N ALA A 362 4.03 -2.85 8.57
CA ALA A 362 2.77 -3.18 7.92
C ALA A 362 2.99 -3.81 6.53
N ALA A 363 3.96 -3.31 5.75
CA ALA A 363 4.28 -3.84 4.43
C ALA A 363 4.91 -5.24 4.52
N VAL A 364 5.77 -5.50 5.50
CA VAL A 364 6.27 -6.86 5.78
C VAL A 364 5.10 -7.81 6.04
N GLN A 365 4.18 -7.42 6.92
CA GLN A 365 3.01 -8.24 7.23
C GLN A 365 2.12 -8.46 6.00
N ALA A 366 1.95 -7.44 5.17
CA ALA A 366 1.20 -7.52 3.91
C ALA A 366 1.87 -8.47 2.91
N GLY A 367 3.20 -8.43 2.80
CA GLY A 367 4.00 -9.35 2.00
C GLY A 367 3.81 -10.81 2.42
N ILE A 368 3.82 -11.09 3.73
CA ILE A 368 3.60 -12.43 4.29
C ILE A 368 2.18 -12.92 3.98
N LEU A 369 1.16 -12.11 4.29
CA LEU A 369 -0.25 -12.51 4.13
C LEU A 369 -0.68 -12.66 2.67
N SER A 370 -0.05 -11.93 1.75
CA SER A 370 -0.29 -12.07 0.31
C SER A 370 0.49 -13.20 -0.34
N GLY A 371 1.45 -13.81 0.38
CA GLY A 371 2.35 -14.84 -0.16
C GLY A 371 3.46 -14.28 -1.07
N LYS A 372 3.61 -12.96 -1.17
CA LYS A 372 4.71 -12.30 -1.89
C LYS A 372 6.05 -12.43 -1.16
N ALA A 373 6.02 -12.43 0.17
CA ALA A 373 7.18 -12.66 0.99
C ALA A 373 7.49 -14.16 1.05
N THR A 374 8.46 -14.58 0.23
CA THR A 374 8.88 -15.99 0.13
C THR A 374 10.29 -16.22 0.70
N SER A 375 10.91 -15.16 1.26
CA SER A 375 12.21 -15.27 1.89
C SER A 375 12.15 -16.13 3.16
N ALA A 376 13.26 -16.79 3.50
CA ALA A 376 13.36 -17.56 4.74
C ALA A 376 13.10 -16.69 5.98
N GLU A 377 13.50 -15.41 5.93
CA GLU A 377 13.41 -14.48 7.06
C GLU A 377 11.97 -14.08 7.39
N THR A 378 11.12 -14.01 6.38
CA THR A 378 9.68 -13.73 6.52
C THR A 378 8.86 -14.99 6.77
N ALA A 379 9.40 -16.18 6.47
CA ALA A 379 8.72 -17.45 6.70
C ALA A 379 8.61 -17.80 8.19
N ASP A 380 9.59 -17.38 8.98
CA ASP A 380 9.65 -17.66 10.43
C ASP A 380 9.03 -16.53 11.28
N LEU A 381 8.44 -15.51 10.65
CA LEU A 381 7.82 -14.40 11.40
C LEU A 381 6.51 -14.84 12.04
N LEU A 382 6.50 -14.88 13.37
CA LEU A 382 5.31 -15.17 14.18
C LEU A 382 5.00 -13.97 15.07
N LEU A 383 3.77 -13.46 14.94
CA LEU A 383 3.29 -12.33 15.72
C LEU A 383 2.26 -12.80 16.76
N LEU A 384 2.54 -12.54 18.04
CA LEU A 384 1.64 -12.79 19.16
C LEU A 384 1.31 -11.45 19.83
N ASP A 385 0.19 -10.84 19.44
CA ASP A 385 -0.30 -9.58 19.99
C ASP A 385 -1.31 -9.82 21.14
N VAL A 386 -1.77 -8.76 21.81
CA VAL A 386 -2.64 -8.85 23.00
C VAL A 386 -3.82 -7.88 22.91
N VAL A 387 -4.89 -8.14 23.68
CA VAL A 387 -5.95 -7.13 23.89
C VAL A 387 -5.47 -6.00 24.82
N PRO A 388 -5.66 -4.72 24.47
CA PRO A 388 -5.14 -3.60 25.25
C PRO A 388 -5.95 -3.32 26.53
N LEU A 389 -7.24 -3.65 26.49
CA LEU A 389 -8.24 -3.38 27.54
C LEU A 389 -9.07 -4.63 27.79
N SER A 390 -9.49 -4.80 29.04
CA SER A 390 -10.36 -5.89 29.47
C SER A 390 -11.74 -5.76 28.82
N LEU A 391 -12.30 -6.89 28.38
CA LEU A 391 -13.61 -7.01 27.76
C LEU A 391 -14.52 -7.77 28.70
N GLY A 392 -15.73 -7.27 28.91
CA GLY A 392 -16.66 -7.84 29.87
C GLY A 392 -18.09 -7.37 29.68
N VAL A 393 -18.94 -7.75 30.63
CA VAL A 393 -20.35 -7.35 30.66
C VAL A 393 -20.67 -6.54 31.90
N ALA A 394 -21.79 -5.81 31.87
CA ALA A 394 -22.38 -5.24 33.07
C ALA A 394 -23.16 -6.32 33.85
N MET A 395 -22.94 -6.41 35.15
CA MET A 395 -23.77 -7.14 36.10
C MET A 395 -24.78 -6.20 36.77
N GLU A 396 -25.67 -6.76 37.59
CA GLU A 396 -26.57 -6.00 38.45
C GLU A 396 -25.81 -4.90 39.22
N GLY A 397 -26.40 -3.71 39.30
CA GLY A 397 -25.75 -2.52 39.88
C GLY A 397 -24.76 -1.81 38.95
N ASN A 398 -24.75 -2.12 37.64
CA ASN A 398 -23.85 -1.52 36.64
C ASN A 398 -22.35 -1.78 36.93
N ILE A 399 -22.06 -2.95 37.50
CA ILE A 399 -20.71 -3.36 37.87
C ILE A 399 -20.07 -4.16 36.73
N PHE A 400 -18.85 -3.79 36.35
CA PHE A 400 -18.09 -4.42 35.28
C PHE A 400 -17.57 -5.80 35.70
N ALA A 401 -17.89 -6.81 34.89
CA ALA A 401 -17.43 -8.17 35.06
C ALA A 401 -16.54 -8.57 33.88
N PRO A 402 -15.20 -8.60 34.06
CA PRO A 402 -14.29 -8.97 32.98
C PRO A 402 -14.48 -10.45 32.59
N VAL A 403 -14.36 -10.71 31.30
CA VAL A 403 -14.40 -12.05 30.67
C VAL A 403 -13.08 -12.32 29.96
N VAL A 404 -12.55 -11.34 29.24
CA VAL A 404 -11.20 -11.34 28.67
C VAL A 404 -10.41 -10.23 29.37
N ASN A 405 -9.34 -10.58 30.07
CA ASN A 405 -8.51 -9.58 30.75
C ASN A 405 -7.56 -8.90 29.75
N ARG A 406 -7.20 -7.64 30.01
CA ARG A 406 -6.13 -6.96 29.27
C ARG A 406 -4.83 -7.77 29.29
N GLY A 407 -4.05 -7.69 28.22
CA GLY A 407 -2.82 -8.47 28.04
C GLY A 407 -3.04 -9.92 27.61
N GLN A 408 -4.29 -10.39 27.49
CA GLN A 408 -4.57 -11.71 26.92
C GLN A 408 -4.17 -11.74 25.44
N THR A 409 -3.35 -12.72 25.05
CA THR A 409 -2.89 -12.93 23.67
C THR A 409 -4.07 -13.16 22.72
N VAL A 410 -4.03 -12.54 21.53
CA VAL A 410 -5.00 -12.74 20.45
C VAL A 410 -4.45 -13.66 19.35
N PRO A 411 -5.30 -14.46 18.69
CA PRO A 411 -6.74 -14.60 18.91
C PRO A 411 -7.05 -15.37 20.21
N THR A 412 -8.22 -15.13 20.82
CA THR A 412 -8.62 -15.82 22.06
C THR A 412 -10.12 -16.08 22.12
N ILE A 413 -10.49 -17.14 22.84
CA ILE A 413 -11.89 -17.46 23.16
C ILE A 413 -11.98 -17.63 24.68
N LYS A 414 -12.86 -16.86 25.32
CA LYS A 414 -13.19 -16.99 26.74
C LYS A 414 -14.69 -17.20 26.90
N LYS A 415 -15.06 -17.95 27.93
CA LYS A 415 -16.44 -18.26 28.24
C LYS A 415 -16.74 -17.89 29.69
N ARG A 416 -17.92 -17.33 29.93
CA ARG A 416 -18.44 -17.08 31.27
C ARG A 416 -19.93 -17.34 31.27
N THR A 417 -20.40 -18.09 32.27
CA THR A 417 -21.82 -18.38 32.45
C THR A 417 -22.45 -17.35 33.38
N PHE A 418 -23.56 -16.79 32.95
CA PHE A 418 -24.43 -15.89 33.70
C PHE A 418 -25.77 -16.57 33.95
N THR A 419 -26.62 -15.96 34.78
CA THR A 419 -27.94 -16.50 35.14
C THR A 419 -28.97 -15.38 35.28
N THR A 420 -30.24 -15.76 35.35
CA THR A 420 -31.37 -14.86 35.57
C THR A 420 -31.49 -14.46 37.04
N VAL A 421 -32.00 -13.26 37.31
CA VAL A 421 -32.20 -12.74 38.67
C VAL A 421 -33.68 -12.65 39.06
N VAL A 422 -34.59 -12.92 38.11
CA VAL A 422 -36.05 -12.91 38.33
C VAL A 422 -36.65 -14.25 37.88
N ASP A 423 -37.63 -14.76 38.63
CA ASP A 423 -38.40 -15.94 38.26
C ASP A 423 -39.14 -15.73 36.93
N ASN A 424 -39.12 -16.74 36.07
CA ASN A 424 -39.75 -16.73 34.75
C ASN A 424 -39.31 -15.56 33.85
N GLN A 425 -38.10 -15.03 34.07
CA GLN A 425 -37.52 -14.00 33.23
C GLN A 425 -37.43 -14.48 31.77
N SER A 426 -38.15 -13.80 30.88
CA SER A 426 -38.25 -14.19 29.46
C SER A 426 -37.19 -13.56 28.57
N THR A 427 -36.50 -12.50 29.04
CA THR A 427 -35.48 -11.76 28.29
C THR A 427 -34.30 -11.41 29.19
N VAL A 428 -33.08 -11.50 28.66
CA VAL A 428 -31.86 -11.02 29.32
C VAL A 428 -31.10 -10.09 28.38
N GLN A 429 -30.73 -8.91 28.86
CA GLN A 429 -29.87 -7.97 28.15
C GLN A 429 -28.42 -8.18 28.57
N PHE A 430 -27.51 -8.10 27.60
CA PHE A 430 -26.06 -8.19 27.80
C PHE A 430 -25.38 -6.91 27.32
N PRO A 431 -25.26 -5.89 28.17
CA PRO A 431 -24.42 -4.73 27.90
C PRO A 431 -22.94 -5.12 27.94
N VAL A 432 -22.22 -4.88 26.84
CA VAL A 432 -20.80 -5.22 26.69
C VAL A 432 -19.94 -3.96 26.81
N TYR A 433 -18.89 -4.05 27.61
CA TYR A 433 -17.99 -2.94 27.90
C TYR A 433 -16.52 -3.33 27.71
N GLN A 434 -15.71 -2.30 27.48
CA GLN A 434 -14.25 -2.38 27.43
C GLN A 434 -13.64 -1.35 28.38
N GLY A 435 -12.77 -1.78 29.29
CA GLY A 435 -12.07 -0.91 30.23
C GLY A 435 -11.67 -1.61 31.54
N GLU A 436 -11.06 -0.86 32.45
CA GLU A 436 -10.51 -1.38 33.72
C GLU A 436 -11.25 -0.88 34.96
N ARG A 437 -12.28 -0.04 34.79
CA ARG A 437 -13.01 0.56 35.91
C ARG A 437 -14.09 -0.41 36.41
N THR A 438 -14.35 -0.38 37.71
CA THR A 438 -15.38 -1.23 38.33
C THR A 438 -16.80 -0.81 37.94
N ASN A 439 -17.07 0.48 37.82
CA ASN A 439 -18.35 0.99 37.36
C ASN A 439 -18.35 1.05 35.82
N CYS A 440 -19.32 0.40 35.17
CA CYS A 440 -19.42 0.39 33.71
C CYS A 440 -19.63 1.79 33.11
N ALA A 441 -20.16 2.75 33.88
CA ALA A 441 -20.30 4.14 33.42
C ALA A 441 -18.96 4.83 33.12
N ASP A 442 -17.87 4.34 33.72
CA ASP A 442 -16.51 4.85 33.50
C ASP A 442 -15.73 4.04 32.43
N ASN A 443 -16.38 3.04 31.81
CA ASN A 443 -15.81 2.21 30.75
C ASN A 443 -16.48 2.52 29.40
N THR A 444 -15.85 2.06 28.32
CA THR A 444 -16.39 2.24 26.96
C THR A 444 -17.46 1.19 26.68
N SER A 445 -18.69 1.64 26.38
CA SER A 445 -19.76 0.75 25.91
C SER A 445 -19.52 0.32 24.45
N LEU A 446 -19.39 -0.99 24.24
CA LEU A 446 -19.23 -1.60 22.92
C LEU A 446 -20.57 -1.95 22.25
N GLY A 447 -21.66 -1.91 23.02
CA GLY A 447 -23.00 -2.23 22.56
C GLY A 447 -23.73 -3.15 23.51
N GLU A 448 -24.96 -3.51 23.13
CA GLU A 448 -25.83 -4.40 23.90
C GLU A 448 -26.56 -5.35 22.95
N PHE A 449 -26.92 -6.51 23.46
CA PHE A 449 -27.78 -7.45 22.75
C PHE A 449 -28.74 -8.13 23.71
N THR A 450 -29.90 -8.54 23.20
CA THR A 450 -30.95 -9.19 24.00
C THR A 450 -31.06 -10.65 23.62
N LEU A 451 -31.01 -11.54 24.61
CA LEU A 451 -31.34 -12.95 24.46
C LEU A 451 -32.81 -13.17 24.86
N ALA A 452 -33.63 -13.54 23.88
CA ALA A 452 -35.06 -13.77 24.05
C ALA A 452 -35.60 -14.75 22.98
N PRO A 453 -36.69 -15.49 23.26
CA PRO A 453 -37.26 -15.73 24.59
C PRO A 453 -36.47 -16.81 25.35
N LEU A 454 -36.36 -16.65 26.68
CA LEU A 454 -35.88 -17.68 27.60
C LEU A 454 -37.03 -18.62 28.02
N PRO A 455 -36.76 -19.92 28.23
CA PRO A 455 -37.73 -20.82 28.85
C PRO A 455 -38.08 -20.36 30.29
N PRO A 456 -39.31 -20.60 30.77
CA PRO A 456 -39.69 -20.28 32.15
C PRO A 456 -38.88 -21.16 33.12
N MET A 457 -38.04 -20.52 33.93
CA MET A 457 -37.20 -21.14 34.97
C MET A 457 -37.20 -20.24 36.22
N ARG A 458 -36.84 -20.78 37.38
CA ARG A 458 -36.64 -19.94 38.59
C ARG A 458 -35.39 -19.07 38.43
N ALA A 459 -35.31 -17.98 39.21
CA ALA A 459 -34.11 -17.16 39.30
C ALA A 459 -32.90 -18.04 39.68
N GLY A 460 -31.77 -17.84 39.01
CA GLY A 460 -30.54 -18.61 39.23
C GLY A 460 -30.47 -19.96 38.51
N GLU A 461 -31.56 -20.45 37.87
CA GLU A 461 -31.55 -21.75 37.19
C GLU A 461 -31.07 -21.65 35.73
N ALA A 462 -31.33 -20.52 35.05
CA ALA A 462 -30.92 -20.36 33.66
C ALA A 462 -29.40 -20.35 33.52
N ALA A 463 -28.85 -21.17 32.62
CA ALA A 463 -27.43 -21.21 32.32
C ALA A 463 -27.14 -20.48 31.00
N LEU A 464 -26.77 -19.21 31.11
CA LEU A 464 -26.51 -18.32 29.97
C LEU A 464 -25.01 -18.28 29.68
N GLU A 465 -24.52 -19.10 28.75
CA GLU A 465 -23.11 -19.12 28.36
C GLU A 465 -22.79 -17.98 27.40
N CYS A 466 -22.04 -16.98 27.87
CA CYS A 466 -21.46 -15.96 27.01
C CYS A 466 -20.06 -16.38 26.58
N VAL A 467 -19.85 -16.38 25.27
CA VAL A 467 -18.58 -16.65 24.58
C VAL A 467 -18.07 -15.34 24.00
N PHE A 468 -16.87 -14.95 24.42
CA PHE A 468 -16.14 -13.80 23.91
C PHE A 468 -15.02 -14.33 23.02
N GLU A 469 -15.11 -14.07 21.73
CA GLU A 469 -14.11 -14.40 20.72
C GLU A 469 -13.45 -13.10 20.26
N VAL A 470 -12.13 -13.02 20.39
CA VAL A 470 -11.35 -11.90 19.84
C VAL A 470 -10.46 -12.44 18.73
N ASP A 471 -10.62 -11.90 17.53
CA ASP A 471 -9.90 -12.35 16.33
C ASP A 471 -8.46 -11.80 16.27
N VAL A 472 -7.76 -12.14 15.19
CA VAL A 472 -6.38 -11.68 14.93
C VAL A 472 -6.24 -10.17 14.68
N ASN A 473 -7.35 -9.46 14.46
CA ASN A 473 -7.40 -7.99 14.31
C ASN A 473 -7.67 -7.29 15.65
N GLY A 474 -7.90 -8.07 16.72
CA GLY A 474 -8.33 -7.55 18.02
C GLY A 474 -9.80 -7.15 18.05
N ILE A 475 -10.63 -7.67 17.13
CA ILE A 475 -12.06 -7.36 17.03
C ILE A 475 -12.88 -8.42 17.76
N LEU A 476 -13.81 -7.96 18.59
CA LEU A 476 -14.66 -8.78 19.45
C LEU A 476 -15.91 -9.28 18.72
N LYS A 477 -16.23 -10.56 18.94
CA LYS A 477 -17.52 -11.18 18.70
C LYS A 477 -18.04 -11.80 19.99
N VAL A 478 -19.24 -11.41 20.41
CA VAL A 478 -19.89 -11.99 21.61
C VAL A 478 -21.10 -12.82 21.19
N THR A 479 -21.19 -14.04 21.71
CA THR A 479 -22.36 -14.90 21.55
C THR A 479 -22.84 -15.33 22.93
N ALA A 480 -24.14 -15.21 23.22
CA ALA A 480 -24.75 -15.81 24.40
C ALA A 480 -25.69 -16.94 23.99
N THR A 481 -25.56 -18.08 24.67
CA THR A 481 -26.38 -19.27 24.44
C THR A 481 -27.00 -19.72 25.77
N GLU A 482 -28.32 -19.88 25.80
CA GLU A 482 -29.01 -20.55 26.91
C GLU A 482 -28.87 -22.06 26.71
N LYS A 483 -28.21 -22.75 27.65
CA LYS A 483 -27.76 -24.14 27.46
C LYS A 483 -28.90 -25.16 27.34
N THR A 484 -30.03 -24.93 27.98
CA THR A 484 -31.14 -25.90 28.06
C THR A 484 -31.92 -25.97 26.76
N SER A 485 -32.24 -24.82 26.18
CA SER A 485 -32.97 -24.68 24.93
C SER A 485 -32.05 -24.65 23.70
N GLY A 486 -30.75 -24.43 23.88
CA GLY A 486 -29.79 -24.21 22.80
C GLY A 486 -29.97 -22.88 22.06
N ARG A 487 -30.92 -22.04 22.49
CA ARG A 487 -31.16 -20.74 21.86
C ARG A 487 -29.96 -19.83 22.06
N SER A 488 -29.55 -19.21 20.97
CA SER A 488 -28.41 -18.30 20.96
C SER A 488 -28.83 -16.94 20.42
N ALA A 489 -28.34 -15.89 21.05
CA ALA A 489 -28.32 -14.54 20.52
C ALA A 489 -26.87 -14.11 20.51
N ASN A 490 -26.46 -13.41 19.47
CA ASN A 490 -25.13 -12.83 19.41
C ASN A 490 -25.25 -11.35 19.20
N ILE A 491 -24.17 -10.66 19.53
CA ILE A 491 -23.92 -9.35 18.96
C ILE A 491 -23.25 -9.58 17.61
N THR A 492 -24.04 -9.55 16.54
CA THR A 492 -23.51 -9.25 15.21
C THR A 492 -23.55 -7.73 15.14
N ILE A 493 -22.40 -7.10 15.36
CA ILE A 493 -22.32 -5.72 15.84
C ILE A 493 -22.61 -4.74 14.69
N SER A 494 -23.88 -4.58 14.33
CA SER A 494 -24.36 -3.64 13.30
C SER A 494 -25.02 -2.39 13.89
N ASN A 495 -25.35 -2.37 15.19
CA ASN A 495 -26.09 -1.27 15.84
C ASN A 495 -25.27 -0.53 16.91
N ALA A 496 -23.94 -0.69 16.95
CA ALA A 496 -23.06 0.00 17.89
C ALA A 496 -22.27 1.11 17.19
N VAL A 497 -21.83 2.10 17.98
CA VAL A 497 -21.12 3.28 17.46
C VAL A 497 -19.84 2.88 16.73
N GLY A 498 -19.61 3.50 15.57
CA GLY A 498 -18.43 3.24 14.74
C GLY A 498 -18.53 1.96 13.91
N LYS A 499 -19.73 1.37 13.78
CA LYS A 499 -19.93 0.16 12.97
C LYS A 499 -21.04 0.39 11.98
N LEU A 500 -20.75 0.11 10.72
CA LEU A 500 -21.68 0.25 9.61
C LEU A 500 -22.27 -1.12 9.26
N SER A 501 -23.53 -1.14 8.88
CA SER A 501 -24.12 -2.31 8.23
C SER A 501 -23.50 -2.53 6.85
N SER A 502 -23.56 -3.76 6.33
CA SER A 502 -23.07 -4.05 4.98
C SER A 502 -23.72 -3.16 3.91
N ALA A 503 -25.02 -2.83 4.07
CA ALA A 503 -25.73 -1.95 3.15
C ALA A 503 -25.22 -0.50 3.21
N GLU A 504 -24.88 0.02 4.39
CA GLU A 504 -24.27 1.34 4.53
C GLU A 504 -22.85 1.37 3.95
N ILE A 505 -22.07 0.31 4.14
CA ILE A 505 -20.74 0.17 3.53
C ILE A 505 -20.87 0.16 2.00
N ASP A 506 -21.76 -0.66 1.44
CA ASP A 506 -21.98 -0.74 0.00
C ASP A 506 -22.40 0.61 -0.59
N GLN A 507 -23.32 1.33 0.10
CA GLN A 507 -23.72 2.68 -0.29
C GLN A 507 -22.52 3.67 -0.26
N MET A 508 -21.68 3.61 0.77
CA MET A 508 -20.48 4.45 0.86
C MET A 508 -19.42 4.08 -0.18
N VAL A 509 -19.29 2.81 -0.54
CA VAL A 509 -18.43 2.35 -1.64
C VAL A 509 -18.93 2.93 -2.97
N ASP A 510 -20.24 2.90 -3.22
CA ASP A 510 -20.86 3.48 -4.41
C ASP A 510 -20.66 5.00 -4.47
N ASP A 511 -20.82 5.70 -3.34
CA ASP A 511 -20.60 7.14 -3.27
C ASP A 511 -19.10 7.49 -3.46
N ALA A 512 -18.19 6.72 -2.88
CA ALA A 512 -16.75 6.84 -3.14
C ALA A 512 -16.40 6.65 -4.63
N ALA A 513 -17.07 5.71 -5.32
CA ALA A 513 -16.90 5.48 -6.76
C ALA A 513 -17.43 6.65 -7.62
N LYS A 514 -18.54 7.29 -7.22
CA LYS A 514 -19.03 8.51 -7.88
C LYS A 514 -18.04 9.66 -7.76
N PHE A 515 -17.48 9.87 -6.57
CA PHE A 515 -16.45 10.90 -6.36
C PHE A 515 -15.21 10.63 -7.22
N LYS A 516 -14.74 9.39 -7.28
CA LYS A 516 -13.62 9.01 -8.17
C LYS A 516 -13.90 9.36 -9.63
N THR A 517 -15.13 9.11 -10.11
CA THR A 517 -15.53 9.46 -11.49
C THR A 517 -15.47 10.96 -11.74
N SER A 518 -15.87 11.78 -10.76
CA SER A 518 -15.75 13.24 -10.81
C SER A 518 -14.27 13.69 -10.82
N ASP A 519 -13.44 13.09 -9.95
CA ASP A 519 -12.00 13.37 -9.86
C ASP A 519 -11.29 13.02 -11.19
N GLU A 520 -11.66 11.91 -11.84
CA GLU A 520 -11.14 11.53 -13.16
C GLU A 520 -11.58 12.50 -14.28
N ALA A 521 -12.83 12.98 -14.24
CA ALA A 521 -13.33 13.95 -15.21
C ALA A 521 -12.59 15.29 -15.07
N PHE A 522 -12.36 15.74 -13.84
CA PHE A 522 -11.55 16.92 -13.55
C PHE A 522 -10.10 16.75 -14.02
N THR A 523 -9.48 15.61 -13.73
CA THR A 523 -8.10 15.31 -14.16
C THR A 523 -7.96 15.33 -15.69
N LYS A 524 -8.85 14.65 -16.42
CA LYS A 524 -8.87 14.65 -17.90
C LYS A 524 -8.99 16.05 -18.48
N ARG A 525 -9.79 16.90 -17.82
CA ARG A 525 -9.97 18.31 -18.18
C ARG A 525 -8.69 19.11 -17.95
N PHE A 526 -8.07 18.96 -16.79
CA PHE A 526 -6.81 19.62 -16.45
C PHE A 526 -5.68 19.19 -17.39
N GLU A 527 -5.52 17.90 -17.67
CA GLU A 527 -4.53 17.41 -18.63
C GLU A 527 -4.74 17.98 -20.03
N SER A 528 -5.99 18.03 -20.50
CA SER A 528 -6.32 18.61 -21.81
C SER A 528 -6.02 20.11 -21.86
N ARG A 529 -6.21 20.82 -20.72
CA ARG A 529 -5.86 22.23 -20.56
C ARG A 529 -4.34 22.42 -20.66
N GLN A 530 -3.56 21.66 -19.88
CA GLN A 530 -2.09 21.74 -19.90
C GLN A 530 -1.50 21.36 -21.26
N GLN A 531 -2.08 20.36 -21.94
CA GLN A 531 -1.67 20.00 -23.30
C GLN A 531 -1.91 21.14 -24.29
N LEU A 532 -3.09 21.78 -24.23
CA LEU A 532 -3.40 22.93 -25.07
C LEU A 532 -2.47 24.12 -24.77
N GLU A 533 -2.24 24.45 -23.50
CA GLU A 533 -1.34 25.53 -23.07
C GLU A 533 0.10 25.30 -23.56
N SER A 534 0.65 24.10 -23.33
CA SER A 534 1.97 23.72 -23.85
C SER A 534 2.02 23.77 -25.38
N TYR A 535 0.93 23.43 -26.06
CA TYR A 535 0.86 23.53 -27.52
C TYR A 535 0.79 24.98 -28.01
N ILE A 536 0.03 25.84 -27.33
CA ILE A 536 -0.03 27.28 -27.59
C ILE A 536 1.37 27.88 -27.48
N SER A 537 2.09 27.67 -26.37
CA SER A 537 3.44 28.23 -26.19
C SER A 537 4.42 27.78 -27.27
N ARG A 538 4.38 26.50 -27.67
CA ARG A 538 5.19 26.00 -28.79
C ARG A 538 4.85 26.69 -30.12
N VAL A 539 3.57 26.95 -30.35
CA VAL A 539 3.11 27.62 -31.57
C VAL A 539 3.47 29.10 -31.56
N GLU A 540 3.38 29.77 -30.42
CA GLU A 540 3.85 31.15 -30.25
C GLU A 540 5.35 31.28 -30.55
N GLU A 541 6.18 30.36 -30.05
CA GLU A 541 7.62 30.33 -30.35
C GLU A 541 7.87 30.20 -31.87
N ILE A 542 7.15 29.31 -32.54
CA ILE A 542 7.24 29.12 -34.00
C ILE A 542 6.80 30.37 -34.78
N VAL A 543 5.77 31.08 -34.33
CA VAL A 543 5.22 32.26 -35.01
C VAL A 543 6.07 33.53 -34.75
N SER A 544 6.68 33.60 -33.56
CA SER A 544 7.53 34.72 -33.11
C SER A 544 8.98 34.60 -33.57
N ASP A 545 9.48 33.41 -33.89
CA ASP A 545 10.81 33.21 -34.49
C ASP A 545 10.92 33.99 -35.82
N PRO A 546 11.81 35.00 -35.92
CA PRO A 546 11.94 35.85 -37.12
C PRO A 546 12.24 35.07 -38.40
N GLY A 547 13.00 33.98 -38.30
CA GLY A 547 13.40 33.12 -39.42
C GLY A 547 12.29 32.20 -39.91
N MET A 548 11.31 31.89 -39.06
CA MET A 548 10.09 31.14 -39.42
C MET A 548 8.93 32.07 -39.81
N SER A 549 8.77 33.19 -39.09
CA SER A 549 7.75 34.20 -39.32
C SER A 549 7.83 34.82 -40.72
N MET A 550 9.06 35.10 -41.22
CA MET A 550 9.28 35.58 -42.60
C MET A 550 8.94 34.55 -43.68
N LYS A 551 8.90 33.25 -43.35
CA LYS A 551 8.65 32.15 -44.30
C LYS A 551 7.19 31.73 -44.35
N LEU A 552 6.36 32.21 -43.42
CA LEU A 552 4.92 31.98 -43.41
C LEU A 552 4.22 32.97 -44.35
N LYS A 553 3.34 32.47 -45.24
CA LYS A 553 2.47 33.37 -46.03
C LYS A 553 1.63 34.23 -45.09
N ARG A 554 1.52 35.53 -45.37
CA ARG A 554 0.82 36.51 -44.50
C ARG A 554 -0.59 36.04 -44.09
N GLY A 555 -1.38 35.52 -45.03
CA GLY A 555 -2.73 35.00 -44.75
C GLY A 555 -2.78 33.69 -43.95
N ASN A 556 -1.68 32.92 -43.85
CA ASN A 556 -1.58 31.79 -42.93
C ASN A 556 -1.17 32.25 -41.53
N LYS A 557 -0.31 33.28 -41.42
CA LYS A 557 0.09 33.86 -40.13
C LYS A 557 -1.11 34.45 -39.40
N GLU A 558 -1.89 35.30 -40.06
CA GLU A 558 -3.11 35.91 -39.50
C GLU A 558 -4.12 34.83 -39.00
N ARG A 559 -4.27 33.72 -39.74
CA ARG A 559 -5.13 32.60 -39.35
C ARG A 559 -4.62 31.83 -38.14
N ILE A 560 -3.31 31.69 -38.00
CA ILE A 560 -2.69 31.03 -36.84
C ILE A 560 -2.81 31.93 -35.61
N GLU A 561 -2.57 33.24 -35.75
CA GLU A 561 -2.73 34.22 -34.66
C GLU A 561 -4.19 34.29 -34.16
N SER A 562 -5.16 34.28 -35.07
CA SER A 562 -6.58 34.21 -34.71
C SER A 562 -6.92 32.90 -33.99
N ALA A 563 -6.41 31.75 -34.46
CA ALA A 563 -6.66 30.47 -33.81
C ALA A 563 -5.95 30.34 -32.46
N LEU A 564 -4.78 30.98 -32.28
CA LEU A 564 -4.09 31.12 -30.99
C LEU A 564 -4.94 31.92 -30.01
N SER A 565 -5.42 33.10 -30.42
CA SER A 565 -6.30 33.93 -29.60
C SER A 565 -7.57 33.18 -29.19
N ASP A 566 -8.17 32.43 -30.11
CA ASP A 566 -9.35 31.59 -29.84
C ASP A 566 -9.05 30.45 -28.86
N ALA A 567 -7.85 29.87 -28.93
CA ALA A 567 -7.42 28.80 -28.04
C ALA A 567 -7.12 29.33 -26.63
N MET A 568 -6.47 30.50 -26.54
CA MET A 568 -6.25 31.23 -25.28
C MET A 568 -7.58 31.64 -24.63
N ALA A 569 -8.51 32.21 -25.40
CA ALA A 569 -9.83 32.54 -24.90
C ALA A 569 -10.58 31.30 -24.36
N GLN A 570 -10.43 30.14 -25.02
CA GLN A 570 -11.00 28.88 -24.53
C GLN A 570 -10.34 28.41 -23.21
N LEU A 571 -9.04 28.66 -23.02
CA LEU A 571 -8.37 28.40 -21.75
C LEU A 571 -8.91 29.30 -20.62
N GLU A 572 -9.32 30.54 -20.90
CA GLU A 572 -9.91 31.40 -19.86
C GLU A 572 -11.33 30.98 -19.44
N VAL A 573 -11.99 30.11 -20.21
CA VAL A 573 -13.34 29.62 -19.87
C VAL A 573 -13.28 28.52 -18.81
N GLU A 574 -13.78 28.86 -17.62
CA GLU A 574 -13.80 28.01 -16.43
C GLU A 574 -14.64 26.73 -16.53
N ASP A 575 -15.45 26.54 -17.59
CA ASP A 575 -16.28 25.34 -17.83
C ASP A 575 -15.96 24.59 -19.14
N SER A 576 -14.84 24.92 -19.80
CA SER A 576 -14.41 24.23 -21.02
C SER A 576 -14.24 22.72 -20.82
N THR A 577 -14.95 21.91 -21.60
CA THR A 577 -14.84 20.44 -21.54
C THR A 577 -13.49 19.96 -22.10
N PRO A 578 -13.02 18.75 -21.73
CA PRO A 578 -11.86 18.13 -22.36
C PRO A 578 -11.97 18.10 -23.90
N GLU A 579 -13.17 17.86 -24.41
CA GLU A 579 -13.49 17.81 -25.85
C GLU A 579 -13.34 19.19 -26.51
N ASP A 580 -13.80 20.26 -25.86
CA ASP A 580 -13.65 21.64 -26.36
C ASP A 580 -12.18 22.04 -26.45
N LEU A 581 -11.40 21.73 -25.41
CA LEU A 581 -9.96 22.01 -25.36
C LEU A 581 -9.21 21.22 -26.44
N LYS A 582 -9.49 19.91 -26.57
CA LYS A 582 -8.93 19.07 -27.64
C LYS A 582 -9.33 19.55 -29.02
N LYS A 583 -10.55 20.03 -29.21
CA LYS A 583 -11.03 20.57 -30.49
C LYS A 583 -10.24 21.82 -30.89
N LYS A 584 -9.97 22.73 -29.94
CA LYS A 584 -9.12 23.92 -30.19
C LYS A 584 -7.68 23.52 -30.46
N GLU A 585 -7.12 22.58 -29.69
CA GLU A 585 -5.78 22.04 -29.93
C GLU A 585 -5.67 21.44 -31.34
N LEU A 586 -6.64 20.63 -31.76
CA LEU A 586 -6.67 20.00 -33.07
C LEU A 586 -6.82 21.01 -34.21
N ALA A 587 -7.61 22.08 -34.00
CA ALA A 587 -7.74 23.17 -34.95
C ALA A 587 -6.40 23.91 -35.14
N LEU A 588 -5.71 24.21 -34.04
CA LEU A 588 -4.37 24.82 -34.05
C LEU A 588 -3.36 23.90 -34.75
N LYS A 589 -3.34 22.61 -34.41
CA LYS A 589 -2.50 21.58 -35.04
C LYS A 589 -2.71 21.51 -36.54
N ARG A 590 -3.96 21.52 -37.01
CA ARG A 590 -4.28 21.46 -38.45
C ARG A 590 -3.76 22.68 -39.20
N LEU A 591 -3.89 23.87 -38.64
CA LEU A 591 -3.40 25.11 -39.26
C LEU A 591 -1.88 25.13 -39.34
N ILE A 592 -1.19 24.78 -38.26
CA ILE A 592 0.27 24.67 -38.20
C ILE A 592 0.77 23.62 -39.20
N THR A 593 0.18 22.43 -39.19
CA THR A 593 0.57 21.34 -40.09
C THR A 593 0.37 21.75 -41.55
N LYS A 594 -0.74 22.43 -41.89
CA LYS A 594 -1.00 22.93 -43.24
C LYS A 594 0.01 24.00 -43.67
N ALA A 595 0.33 24.94 -42.78
CA ALA A 595 1.30 25.99 -43.03
C ALA A 595 2.73 25.43 -43.20
N MET A 596 3.08 24.39 -42.43
CA MET A 596 4.34 23.66 -42.53
C MET A 596 4.40 22.74 -43.77
N ALA A 597 3.28 22.15 -44.18
CA ALA A 597 3.20 21.24 -45.34
C ALA A 597 3.30 21.99 -46.69
N THR A 598 2.92 23.27 -46.73
CA THR A 598 3.11 24.13 -47.92
C THR A 598 4.60 24.31 -48.29
N ARG A 599 5.51 23.80 -47.46
CA ARG A 599 6.97 23.72 -47.67
C ARG A 599 7.39 22.63 -48.69
N ARG A 600 6.56 21.63 -48.99
CA ARG A 600 6.94 20.50 -49.86
C ARG A 600 6.77 20.72 -51.37
N GLU A 601 6.23 21.86 -51.81
CA GLU A 601 5.94 22.13 -53.23
C GLU A 601 6.95 23.02 -53.98
N PHE A 602 8.12 23.35 -53.41
CA PHE A 602 9.12 24.21 -54.10
C PHE A 602 10.53 23.60 -54.20
N ALA A 603 10.63 22.29 -54.44
CA ALA A 603 11.89 21.67 -54.82
C ALA A 603 11.68 20.56 -55.87
N ASN A 604 11.42 20.93 -57.12
CA ASN A 604 11.70 20.13 -58.32
C ASN A 604 11.59 21.05 -59.54
N SER A 605 12.67 21.29 -60.29
CA SER A 605 13.04 20.54 -61.51
C SER A 605 14.38 21.07 -62.09
N PRO A 606 15.06 20.40 -63.06
CA PRO A 606 15.43 18.98 -63.13
C PRO A 606 16.86 18.76 -63.71
N ALA A 607 17.61 17.78 -63.19
CA ALA A 607 18.68 17.15 -63.98
C ALA A 607 18.80 15.66 -63.65
N LEU A 608 18.46 14.87 -64.67
CA LEU A 608 19.04 13.59 -65.06
C LEU A 608 18.48 12.27 -64.46
N TYR A 609 17.81 11.58 -65.40
CA TYR A 609 17.48 10.15 -65.55
C TYR A 609 16.32 9.59 -64.70
N LYS A 610 15.07 9.62 -65.22
CA LYS A 610 14.42 8.73 -66.22
C LYS A 610 14.30 7.25 -65.81
N LYS A 611 13.02 6.88 -65.62
CA LYS A 611 12.31 5.68 -66.14
C LYS A 611 12.69 4.31 -65.55
N LYS A 612 11.75 3.41 -65.24
CA LYS A 612 10.29 3.41 -65.31
C LYS A 612 9.74 2.16 -64.60
N ASP A 613 8.64 2.34 -63.88
CA ASP A 613 7.45 1.48 -63.72
C ASP A 613 7.56 -0.03 -63.99
N LYS A 614 7.11 -0.84 -63.02
CA LYS A 614 5.70 -1.29 -63.00
C LYS A 614 5.33 -2.06 -61.72
N ALA A 615 4.23 -1.62 -61.13
CA ALA A 615 3.48 -2.33 -60.10
C ALA A 615 2.64 -3.49 -60.67
N LYS A 616 2.42 -4.54 -59.86
CA LYS A 616 1.13 -5.23 -59.73
C LYS A 616 1.07 -6.08 -58.45
N LYS A 617 0.03 -5.83 -57.63
CA LYS A 617 -0.90 -6.72 -56.87
C LYS A 617 -0.35 -8.10 -56.44
N SER A 618 -0.55 -8.65 -55.23
CA SER A 618 -1.65 -8.57 -54.26
C SER A 618 -1.31 -9.45 -53.03
N SER A 619 -2.16 -9.34 -51.98
CA SER A 619 -2.48 -10.32 -50.91
C SER A 619 -1.52 -10.50 -49.72
N ALA A 620 -2.13 -10.26 -48.56
CA ALA A 620 -1.84 -10.65 -47.17
C ALA A 620 -0.77 -11.73 -46.92
N SER A 621 0.14 -11.42 -45.99
CA SER A 621 0.66 -12.31 -44.93
C SER A 621 1.60 -11.52 -44.01
N GLU A 622 1.82 -12.11 -42.83
CA GLU A 622 2.45 -11.66 -41.58
C GLU A 622 3.83 -10.96 -41.69
N PRO A 623 4.29 -10.23 -40.65
CA PRO A 623 5.50 -9.43 -40.74
C PRO A 623 6.77 -10.28 -40.64
N GLU A 624 7.54 -10.37 -41.73
CA GLU A 624 8.96 -10.78 -41.72
C GLU A 624 9.89 -9.56 -41.52
N GLU A 625 10.93 -9.79 -40.71
CA GLU A 625 11.99 -8.87 -40.34
C GLU A 625 12.76 -8.31 -41.56
N SER A 626 12.82 -6.99 -41.71
CA SER A 626 13.71 -6.33 -42.67
C SER A 626 15.09 -6.08 -42.04
N SER A 627 16.13 -6.70 -42.59
CA SER A 627 17.53 -6.38 -42.31
C SER A 627 17.87 -4.98 -42.86
N SER A 628 18.12 -4.04 -41.95
CA SER A 628 18.65 -2.71 -42.27
C SER A 628 20.15 -2.80 -42.60
N ALA A 629 20.61 -1.98 -43.54
CA ALA A 629 22.04 -1.79 -43.77
C ALA A 629 22.75 -1.40 -42.46
N PRO A 630 23.94 -1.95 -42.16
CA PRO A 630 24.64 -1.67 -40.91
C PRO A 630 24.94 -0.18 -40.81
N SER A 631 24.57 0.44 -39.69
CA SER A 631 24.79 1.87 -39.48
C SER A 631 26.30 2.19 -39.48
N GLU A 632 26.67 3.40 -39.90
CA GLU A 632 28.07 3.86 -39.85
C GLU A 632 28.44 4.48 -38.49
N ASP A 633 27.55 4.36 -37.49
CA ASP A 633 27.79 4.85 -36.14
C ASP A 633 28.57 3.81 -35.30
N PRO A 634 29.79 4.12 -34.80
CA PRO A 634 30.54 3.22 -33.93
C PRO A 634 29.84 2.92 -32.59
N PHE A 635 28.90 3.76 -32.14
CA PHE A 635 28.15 3.57 -30.90
C PHE A 635 26.84 2.79 -31.08
N ASP A 636 26.50 2.39 -32.31
CA ASP A 636 25.34 1.55 -32.58
C ASP A 636 25.61 0.09 -32.17
N LEU A 637 25.26 -0.19 -30.92
CA LEU A 637 25.35 -1.50 -30.29
C LEU A 637 24.04 -2.32 -30.43
N THR A 638 23.12 -1.93 -31.31
CA THR A 638 21.78 -2.54 -31.39
C THR A 638 21.85 -4.04 -31.71
N GLN A 639 22.71 -4.42 -32.66
CA GLN A 639 22.91 -5.84 -33.02
C GLN A 639 23.55 -6.64 -31.88
N LEU A 640 24.45 -6.03 -31.10
CA LEU A 640 25.06 -6.64 -29.93
C LEU A 640 24.03 -6.88 -28.83
N HIS A 641 23.22 -5.86 -28.51
CA HIS A 641 22.14 -5.98 -27.53
C HIS A 641 21.11 -7.03 -27.93
N ASN A 642 20.66 -7.04 -29.19
CA ASN A 642 19.70 -8.02 -29.68
C ASN A 642 20.28 -9.45 -29.64
N GLY A 643 21.54 -9.63 -30.01
CA GLY A 643 22.23 -10.92 -29.94
C GLY A 643 22.34 -11.46 -28.52
N ILE A 644 22.73 -10.60 -27.57
CA ILE A 644 22.85 -10.94 -26.14
C ILE A 644 21.47 -11.23 -25.54
N SER A 645 20.48 -10.36 -25.75
CA SER A 645 19.13 -10.55 -25.25
C SER A 645 18.50 -11.83 -25.78
N THR A 646 18.70 -12.16 -27.06
CA THR A 646 18.20 -13.41 -27.65
C THR A 646 18.89 -14.63 -27.03
N ALA A 647 20.21 -14.56 -26.79
CA ALA A 647 20.95 -15.65 -26.16
C ALA A 647 20.49 -15.90 -24.71
N VAL A 648 20.29 -14.84 -23.93
CA VAL A 648 19.80 -14.92 -22.54
C VAL A 648 18.34 -15.37 -22.49
N ALA A 649 17.48 -14.91 -23.40
CA ALA A 649 16.09 -15.34 -23.49
C ALA A 649 15.97 -16.83 -23.82
N ARG A 650 16.76 -17.33 -24.78
CA ARG A 650 16.82 -18.77 -25.10
C ARG A 650 17.33 -19.60 -23.94
N LEU A 651 18.33 -19.11 -23.20
CA LEU A 651 18.80 -19.78 -21.98
C LEU A 651 17.68 -19.90 -20.95
N LYS A 652 16.95 -18.82 -20.68
CA LYS A 652 15.83 -18.84 -19.72
C LYS A 652 14.72 -19.80 -20.16
N ASP A 653 14.40 -19.85 -21.44
CA ASP A 653 13.44 -20.80 -22.00
C ASP A 653 13.91 -22.25 -21.86
N ASP A 654 15.17 -22.55 -22.21
CA ASP A 654 15.74 -23.90 -22.08
C ASP A 654 15.86 -24.34 -20.61
N LEU A 655 16.21 -23.44 -19.70
CA LEU A 655 16.25 -23.72 -18.26
C LEU A 655 14.85 -23.93 -17.67
N SER A 656 13.82 -23.24 -18.17
CA SER A 656 12.43 -23.43 -17.73
C SER A 656 11.87 -24.82 -18.04
N LYS A 657 12.45 -25.50 -19.05
CA LYS A 657 12.09 -26.88 -19.43
C LYS A 657 12.76 -27.93 -18.53
N LEU A 658 13.73 -27.54 -17.70
CA LEU A 658 14.47 -28.44 -16.80
C LEU A 658 13.80 -28.47 -15.42
N ARG A 659 13.42 -29.68 -14.99
CA ARG A 659 12.50 -29.93 -13.86
C ARG A 659 13.14 -29.66 -12.49
N ALA A 660 12.61 -28.71 -11.72
CA ALA A 660 12.91 -28.49 -10.31
C ALA A 660 11.75 -28.90 -9.38
N GLY A 661 12.03 -29.49 -8.22
CA GLY A 661 11.13 -29.38 -7.06
C GLY A 661 9.88 -30.27 -6.95
N GLY A 662 9.67 -31.27 -7.83
CA GLY A 662 8.50 -32.17 -7.68
C GLY A 662 7.12 -31.52 -7.91
N ARG A 663 7.07 -30.30 -8.49
CA ARG A 663 5.87 -29.79 -9.18
C ARG A 663 5.90 -30.27 -10.63
N PHE A 664 4.78 -30.77 -11.12
CA PHE A 664 4.69 -31.37 -12.46
C PHE A 664 4.20 -30.33 -13.47
N ASN A 665 4.85 -30.26 -14.63
CA ASN A 665 4.44 -29.39 -15.72
C ASN A 665 3.17 -29.97 -16.36
N THR A 666 2.00 -29.39 -16.09
CA THR A 666 0.72 -29.86 -16.62
C THR A 666 0.67 -29.83 -18.14
N ALA A 667 1.45 -28.96 -18.78
CA ALA A 667 1.57 -28.88 -20.24
C ALA A 667 2.11 -30.19 -20.86
N ALA A 668 2.91 -30.97 -20.13
CA ALA A 668 3.39 -32.27 -20.62
C ALA A 668 2.25 -33.29 -20.71
N ILE A 669 1.33 -33.31 -19.73
CA ILE A 669 0.13 -34.17 -19.75
C ILE A 669 -0.85 -33.66 -20.79
N GLU A 670 -1.10 -32.35 -20.85
CA GLU A 670 -2.01 -31.72 -21.82
C GLU A 670 -1.60 -32.00 -23.27
N SER A 671 -0.29 -32.12 -23.53
CA SER A 671 0.27 -32.38 -24.86
C SER A 671 0.22 -33.84 -25.32
N LEU A 672 -0.12 -34.79 -24.43
CA LEU A 672 -0.21 -36.21 -24.80
C LEU A 672 -1.27 -36.44 -25.87
N ARG A 673 -1.00 -37.39 -26.76
CA ARG A 673 -1.93 -37.79 -27.83
C ARG A 673 -2.79 -38.95 -27.37
N VAL A 674 -4.11 -38.78 -27.50
CA VAL A 674 -5.12 -39.75 -27.07
C VAL A 674 -5.87 -40.27 -28.29
N HIS A 675 -5.97 -41.59 -28.42
CA HIS A 675 -6.80 -42.26 -29.42
C HIS A 675 -8.11 -42.72 -28.75
N LEU A 676 -9.25 -42.19 -29.19
CA LEU A 676 -10.55 -42.48 -28.58
C LEU A 676 -11.08 -43.89 -28.91
N SER A 677 -10.56 -44.53 -29.97
CA SER A 677 -10.85 -45.94 -30.28
C SER A 677 -9.58 -46.68 -30.73
N LYS A 678 -9.53 -48.00 -30.53
CA LYS A 678 -8.37 -48.84 -30.90
C LYS A 678 -8.05 -48.85 -32.41
N ASP A 679 -9.04 -48.52 -33.24
CA ASP A 679 -8.94 -48.57 -34.71
C ASP A 679 -8.82 -47.18 -35.36
N SER A 680 -8.84 -46.09 -34.58
CA SER A 680 -8.74 -44.72 -35.09
C SER A 680 -7.30 -44.30 -35.35
N LYS A 681 -7.02 -43.85 -36.57
CA LYS A 681 -5.74 -43.20 -36.95
C LYS A 681 -5.61 -41.77 -36.44
N GLU A 682 -6.70 -41.17 -35.96
CA GLU A 682 -6.73 -39.79 -35.48
C GLU A 682 -6.45 -39.75 -33.97
N SER A 683 -5.58 -38.81 -33.58
CA SER A 683 -5.25 -38.56 -32.17
C SER A 683 -5.49 -37.11 -31.80
N VAL A 684 -6.16 -36.92 -30.66
CA VAL A 684 -6.48 -35.60 -30.12
C VAL A 684 -5.53 -35.30 -28.97
N LYS A 685 -5.27 -34.01 -28.67
CA LYS A 685 -4.49 -33.68 -27.48
C LYS A 685 -5.32 -33.97 -26.24
N LEU A 686 -4.66 -34.46 -25.20
CA LEU A 686 -5.29 -34.77 -23.93
C LEU A 686 -5.98 -33.55 -23.32
N GLY A 687 -5.36 -32.36 -23.42
CA GLY A 687 -5.94 -31.11 -22.91
C GLY A 687 -7.22 -30.67 -23.61
N ASP A 688 -7.52 -31.19 -24.79
CA ASP A 688 -8.80 -30.92 -25.49
C ASP A 688 -9.92 -31.85 -24.99
N LEU A 689 -9.59 -32.95 -24.31
CA LEU A 689 -10.53 -33.97 -23.80
C LEU A 689 -10.72 -33.92 -22.28
N ALA A 690 -9.78 -33.31 -21.56
CA ALA A 690 -9.81 -33.21 -20.10
C ALA A 690 -9.11 -31.96 -19.58
N GLN A 691 -9.67 -31.34 -18.55
CA GLN A 691 -9.02 -30.25 -17.83
C GLN A 691 -7.96 -30.81 -16.86
N VAL A 692 -6.74 -30.27 -16.93
CA VAL A 692 -5.61 -30.68 -16.08
C VAL A 692 -5.43 -29.67 -14.95
N VAL A 693 -5.74 -30.09 -13.73
CA VAL A 693 -5.74 -29.22 -12.55
C VAL A 693 -4.61 -29.63 -11.60
N PRO A 694 -3.57 -28.81 -11.41
CA PRO A 694 -2.56 -29.07 -10.41
C PRO A 694 -3.14 -28.81 -9.01
N LYS A 695 -3.11 -29.80 -8.12
CA LYS A 695 -3.47 -29.62 -6.70
C LYS A 695 -2.18 -29.57 -5.89
N GLY A 696 -1.84 -28.39 -5.39
CA GLY A 696 -0.54 -28.10 -4.74
C GLY A 696 0.04 -29.27 -3.93
N GLY A 697 1.29 -29.64 -4.22
CA GLY A 697 1.88 -30.91 -3.79
C GLY A 697 1.94 -31.93 -4.94
N ARG A 698 2.47 -33.13 -4.68
CA ARG A 698 2.79 -34.18 -5.68
C ARG A 698 1.56 -34.85 -6.31
N MET A 699 0.50 -34.11 -6.63
CA MET A 699 -0.75 -34.63 -7.22
C MET A 699 -1.25 -33.74 -8.37
N VAL A 700 -1.73 -34.37 -9.44
CA VAL A 700 -2.47 -33.72 -10.53
C VAL A 700 -3.84 -34.35 -10.66
N THR A 701 -4.89 -33.55 -10.81
CA THR A 701 -6.24 -34.03 -11.09
C THR A 701 -6.58 -33.79 -12.56
N LEU A 702 -7.12 -34.81 -13.24
CA LEU A 702 -7.73 -34.69 -14.56
C LEU A 702 -9.24 -34.78 -14.42
N LEU A 703 -9.96 -33.84 -15.03
CA LEU A 703 -11.41 -33.86 -15.15
C LEU A 703 -11.76 -34.09 -16.62
N ALA A 704 -12.22 -35.30 -16.95
CA ALA A 704 -12.63 -35.65 -18.30
C ALA A 704 -13.94 -34.97 -18.68
N ALA A 705 -14.08 -34.58 -19.95
CA ALA A 705 -15.32 -33.97 -20.45
C ALA A 705 -16.49 -34.98 -20.50
N GLU A 706 -16.20 -36.25 -20.78
CA GLU A 706 -17.17 -37.35 -20.89
C GLU A 706 -16.62 -38.62 -20.22
N GLU A 707 -17.50 -39.50 -19.74
CA GLU A 707 -17.11 -40.68 -18.94
C GLU A 707 -16.37 -41.74 -19.77
N ASP A 708 -16.70 -41.86 -21.05
CA ASP A 708 -16.07 -42.76 -21.99
C ASP A 708 -14.64 -42.33 -22.40
N HIS A 709 -14.27 -41.07 -22.18
CA HIS A 709 -12.90 -40.56 -22.39
C HIS A 709 -11.91 -41.07 -21.33
N LEU A 710 -12.35 -41.52 -20.16
CA LEU A 710 -11.45 -41.88 -19.06
C LEU A 710 -10.52 -43.05 -19.35
N LYS A 711 -11.01 -44.08 -20.07
CA LYS A 711 -10.20 -45.25 -20.45
C LYS A 711 -9.11 -44.87 -21.47
N PRO A 712 -9.42 -44.16 -22.58
CA PRO A 712 -8.43 -43.59 -23.49
C PRO A 712 -7.39 -42.70 -22.78
N LEU A 713 -7.84 -41.79 -21.91
CA LEU A 713 -6.97 -40.86 -21.16
C LEU A 713 -5.99 -41.63 -20.25
N THR A 714 -6.50 -42.61 -19.50
CA THR A 714 -5.66 -43.46 -18.64
C THR A 714 -4.61 -44.23 -19.44
N SER A 715 -5.01 -44.81 -20.58
CA SER A 715 -4.11 -45.55 -21.47
C SER A 715 -3.00 -44.66 -22.05
N ALA A 716 -3.34 -43.43 -22.47
CA ALA A 716 -2.37 -42.47 -23.01
C ALA A 716 -1.34 -42.02 -21.95
N ILE A 717 -1.76 -41.85 -20.70
CA ILE A 717 -0.85 -41.45 -19.62
C ILE A 717 0.07 -42.60 -19.21
N VAL A 718 -0.46 -43.82 -19.06
CA VAL A 718 0.34 -45.00 -18.67
C VAL A 718 1.34 -45.39 -19.75
N SER A 719 0.98 -45.24 -21.03
CA SER A 719 1.89 -45.51 -22.15
C SER A 719 2.89 -44.39 -22.44
N SER A 720 2.79 -43.26 -21.76
CA SER A 720 3.72 -42.14 -21.91
C SER A 720 5.05 -42.38 -21.19
N ASN A 721 6.08 -41.63 -21.60
CA ASN A 721 7.40 -41.64 -20.94
C ASN A 721 7.41 -40.90 -19.59
N LEU A 722 6.24 -40.52 -19.05
CA LEU A 722 6.13 -39.72 -17.83
C LEU A 722 6.13 -40.57 -16.56
N SER A 723 6.02 -41.90 -16.67
CA SER A 723 6.00 -42.84 -15.54
C SER A 723 4.96 -42.47 -14.48
N LEU A 724 3.73 -42.18 -14.93
CA LEU A 724 2.60 -41.77 -14.09
C LEU A 724 1.55 -42.89 -14.02
N THR A 725 0.86 -42.99 -12.88
CA THR A 725 -0.20 -44.00 -12.67
C THR A 725 -1.49 -43.30 -12.26
N PRO A 726 -2.40 -43.00 -13.21
CA PRO A 726 -3.70 -42.39 -12.90
C PRO A 726 -4.58 -43.32 -12.07
N GLN A 727 -5.32 -42.76 -11.13
CA GLN A 727 -6.28 -43.48 -10.28
C GLN A 727 -7.67 -42.81 -10.39
N PRO A 728 -8.74 -43.55 -10.71
CA PRO A 728 -10.08 -42.98 -10.73
C PRO A 728 -10.52 -42.52 -9.33
N ASP A 729 -11.24 -41.41 -9.27
CA ASP A 729 -11.81 -40.91 -8.01
C ASP A 729 -13.05 -41.71 -7.61
N SER A 730 -13.18 -42.01 -6.31
CA SER A 730 -14.30 -42.81 -5.79
C SER A 730 -15.61 -42.05 -5.65
N HIS A 731 -15.58 -40.71 -5.69
CA HIS A 731 -16.73 -39.84 -5.49
C HIS A 731 -17.10 -39.05 -6.76
N ASN A 732 -16.24 -39.04 -7.78
CA ASN A 732 -16.48 -38.37 -9.06
C ASN A 732 -16.10 -39.27 -10.25
N ALA A 733 -17.12 -39.77 -10.95
CA ALA A 733 -16.98 -40.69 -12.08
C ALA A 733 -16.28 -40.09 -13.30
N LEU A 734 -16.00 -38.78 -13.35
CA LEU A 734 -15.29 -38.09 -14.44
C LEU A 734 -13.83 -37.72 -14.09
N GLN A 735 -13.33 -38.14 -12.92
CA GLN A 735 -12.07 -37.64 -12.38
C GLN A 735 -10.99 -38.72 -12.27
N LEU A 736 -9.75 -38.38 -12.67
CA LEU A 736 -8.54 -39.15 -12.39
C LEU A 736 -7.59 -38.34 -11.51
N ASN A 737 -7.06 -38.96 -10.46
CA ASN A 737 -6.02 -38.42 -9.62
C ASN A 737 -4.67 -39.07 -9.97
N ILE A 738 -3.65 -38.27 -10.23
CA ILE A 738 -2.32 -38.71 -10.67
C ILE A 738 -1.28 -38.31 -9.63
N PRO A 739 -0.74 -39.27 -8.84
CA PRO A 739 0.40 -39.04 -7.98
C PRO A 739 1.69 -38.88 -8.79
N ILE A 740 2.49 -37.89 -8.43
CA ILE A 740 3.79 -37.59 -9.05
C ILE A 740 4.90 -38.22 -8.19
N PRO A 741 5.67 -39.19 -8.72
CA PRO A 741 6.78 -39.78 -7.96
C PRO A 741 7.91 -38.75 -7.74
N PRO A 742 8.66 -38.86 -6.62
CA PRO A 742 9.82 -38.01 -6.38
C PRO A 742 10.91 -38.22 -7.44
N PRO A 743 11.70 -37.17 -7.78
CA PRO A 743 12.78 -37.30 -8.76
C PRO A 743 13.87 -38.25 -8.27
N THR A 744 14.38 -39.11 -9.16
CA THR A 744 15.53 -39.98 -8.88
C THR A 744 16.86 -39.22 -9.03
N LYS A 745 17.91 -39.70 -8.37
CA LYS A 745 19.27 -39.13 -8.48
C LYS A 745 19.76 -39.04 -9.93
N GLU A 746 19.52 -40.09 -10.73
CA GLU A 746 19.88 -40.11 -12.16
C GLU A 746 19.14 -39.05 -12.98
N SER A 747 17.85 -38.83 -12.72
CA SER A 747 17.06 -37.77 -13.38
C SER A 747 17.56 -36.38 -13.00
N ARG A 748 18.03 -36.19 -11.77
CA ARG A 748 18.59 -34.92 -11.29
C ARG A 748 19.93 -34.62 -11.97
N ASP A 749 20.83 -35.58 -11.99
CA ASP A 749 22.16 -35.42 -12.58
C ASP A 749 22.06 -35.13 -14.08
N LYS A 750 21.11 -35.78 -14.78
CA LYS A 750 20.79 -35.50 -16.19
C LYS A 750 20.28 -34.08 -16.44
N ASN A 751 19.41 -33.56 -15.56
CA ASN A 751 18.89 -32.19 -15.68
C ASN A 751 19.97 -31.13 -15.39
N ILE A 752 20.86 -31.37 -14.42
CA ILE A 752 22.00 -30.49 -14.13
C ILE A 752 22.96 -30.46 -15.32
N GLN A 753 23.19 -31.61 -15.96
CA GLN A 753 24.03 -31.68 -17.16
C GLN A 753 23.41 -30.93 -18.34
N ALA A 754 22.09 -31.04 -18.55
CA ALA A 754 21.37 -30.30 -19.58
C ALA A 754 21.40 -28.78 -19.33
N ALA A 755 21.29 -28.34 -18.07
CA ALA A 755 21.38 -26.93 -17.70
C ALA A 755 22.77 -26.36 -18.01
N LYS A 756 23.84 -27.13 -17.75
CA LYS A 756 25.22 -26.75 -18.09
C LYS A 756 25.40 -26.59 -19.60
N GLN A 757 24.87 -27.53 -20.39
CA GLN A 757 24.95 -27.46 -21.85
C GLN A 757 24.20 -26.25 -22.42
N ALA A 758 23.02 -25.92 -21.88
CA ALA A 758 22.26 -24.73 -22.28
C ALA A 758 23.03 -23.44 -21.96
N PHE A 759 23.65 -23.36 -20.78
CA PHE A 759 24.49 -22.22 -20.39
C PHE A 759 25.72 -22.06 -21.28
N GLU A 760 26.45 -23.13 -21.57
CA GLU A 760 27.63 -23.08 -22.46
C GLU A 760 27.26 -22.60 -23.87
N LYS A 761 26.10 -23.04 -24.39
CA LYS A 761 25.58 -22.60 -25.68
C LYS A 761 25.25 -21.10 -25.68
N ALA A 762 24.58 -20.59 -24.65
CA ALA A 762 24.28 -19.17 -24.52
C ALA A 762 25.54 -18.32 -24.37
N ALA A 763 26.52 -18.76 -23.57
CA ALA A 763 27.81 -18.12 -23.42
C ALA A 763 28.64 -18.11 -24.73
N GLY A 764 28.46 -19.11 -25.59
CA GLY A 764 28.98 -19.12 -26.97
C GLY A 764 28.38 -17.99 -27.81
N LEU A 765 27.04 -17.89 -27.83
CA LEU A 765 26.33 -16.87 -28.61
C LEU A 765 26.65 -15.43 -28.18
N VAL A 766 26.86 -15.20 -26.88
CA VAL A 766 27.31 -13.90 -26.36
C VAL A 766 28.72 -13.56 -26.86
N ARG A 767 29.64 -14.55 -26.86
CA ARG A 767 31.00 -14.37 -27.40
C ARG A 767 30.99 -14.10 -28.91
N ASP A 768 30.14 -14.79 -29.66
CA ASP A 768 29.99 -14.58 -31.11
C ASP A 768 29.47 -13.16 -31.41
N SER A 769 28.47 -12.70 -30.65
CA SER A 769 27.90 -11.35 -30.76
C SER A 769 28.96 -10.27 -30.47
N ARG A 770 29.78 -10.47 -29.42
CA ARG A 770 30.94 -9.61 -29.12
C ARG A 770 31.94 -9.61 -30.26
N GLY A 771 32.29 -10.80 -30.77
CA GLY A 771 33.25 -10.96 -31.87
C GLY A 771 32.81 -10.24 -33.16
N ALA A 772 31.52 -10.29 -33.49
CA ALA A 772 30.95 -9.57 -34.63
C ALA A 772 31.07 -8.04 -34.48
N MET A 773 30.75 -7.50 -33.30
CA MET A 773 30.87 -6.06 -33.03
C MET A 773 32.34 -5.61 -33.03
N HIS A 774 33.23 -6.39 -32.42
CA HIS A 774 34.67 -6.10 -32.41
C HIS A 774 35.25 -6.05 -33.82
N LYS A 775 34.87 -7.01 -34.69
CA LYS A 775 35.28 -7.01 -36.10
C LYS A 775 34.74 -5.79 -36.85
N ARG A 776 33.49 -5.39 -36.61
CA ARG A 776 32.88 -4.19 -37.20
C ARG A 776 33.64 -2.92 -36.79
N LEU A 777 33.99 -2.78 -35.51
CA LEU A 777 34.78 -1.65 -35.00
C LEU A 777 36.19 -1.61 -35.62
N GLN A 778 36.86 -2.76 -35.77
CA GLN A 778 38.14 -2.84 -36.46
C GLN A 778 38.04 -2.46 -37.94
N ASP A 779 36.99 -2.89 -38.64
CA ASP A 779 36.78 -2.57 -40.05
C ASP A 779 36.47 -1.08 -40.25
N MET A 780 35.72 -0.45 -39.34
CA MET A 780 35.51 1.00 -39.32
C MET A 780 36.82 1.77 -39.13
N GLN A 781 37.68 1.31 -38.22
CA GLN A 781 38.99 1.91 -37.97
C GLN A 781 39.92 1.79 -39.19
N LYS A 782 39.96 0.62 -39.84
CA LYS A 782 40.77 0.38 -41.05
C LYS A 782 40.31 1.24 -42.24
N LYS A 783 38.99 1.41 -42.40
CA LYS A 783 38.39 2.21 -43.48
C LYS A 783 38.33 3.72 -43.19
N LYS A 784 38.82 4.17 -42.02
CA LYS A 784 38.75 5.57 -41.54
C LYS A 784 37.33 6.12 -41.50
N LEU A 785 36.34 5.27 -41.21
CA LEU A 785 34.92 5.65 -41.12
C LEU A 785 34.56 6.28 -39.76
N ALA A 786 35.40 6.12 -38.74
CA ALA A 786 35.25 6.73 -37.42
C ALA A 786 36.60 7.19 -36.85
N ARG A 787 36.59 8.16 -35.92
CA ARG A 787 37.82 8.63 -35.26
C ARG A 787 38.37 7.54 -34.32
N PRO A 788 39.70 7.38 -34.21
CA PRO A 788 40.31 6.37 -33.33
C PRO A 788 39.82 6.42 -31.87
N ASP A 789 39.59 7.61 -31.33
CA ASP A 789 39.08 7.80 -29.97
C ASP A 789 37.63 7.34 -29.80
N ASP A 790 36.79 7.50 -30.84
CA ASP A 790 35.40 7.07 -30.82
C ASP A 790 35.31 5.53 -30.91
N VAL A 791 36.17 4.91 -31.73
CA VAL A 791 36.30 3.44 -31.79
C VAL A 791 36.75 2.86 -30.45
N ARG A 792 37.69 3.52 -29.76
CA ARG A 792 38.15 3.11 -28.42
C ARG A 792 37.02 3.20 -27.39
N LYS A 793 36.27 4.29 -27.35
CA LYS A 793 35.12 4.45 -26.44
C LYS A 793 34.00 3.44 -26.74
N ALA A 794 33.74 3.17 -28.01
CA ALA A 794 32.78 2.15 -28.42
C ALA A 794 33.22 0.75 -28.00
N HIS A 795 34.51 0.44 -28.05
CA HIS A 795 35.07 -0.81 -27.53
C HIS A 795 34.83 -0.95 -26.02
N ASP A 796 35.07 0.12 -25.24
CA ASP A 796 34.83 0.11 -23.79
C ASP A 796 33.33 -0.10 -23.46
N GLN A 797 32.42 0.48 -24.24
CA GLN A 797 30.99 0.26 -24.09
C GLN A 797 30.55 -1.16 -24.50
N MET A 798 31.13 -1.69 -25.58
CA MET A 798 30.90 -3.07 -26.03
C MET A 798 31.29 -4.08 -24.94
N GLU A 799 32.45 -3.91 -24.29
CA GLU A 799 32.88 -4.81 -23.20
C GLU A 799 31.92 -4.73 -22.00
N LYS A 800 31.50 -3.54 -21.58
CA LYS A 800 30.51 -3.37 -20.49
C LYS A 800 29.18 -4.08 -20.76
N VAL A 801 28.66 -3.95 -21.98
CA VAL A 801 27.40 -4.61 -22.38
C VAL A 801 27.57 -6.13 -22.43
N THR A 802 28.74 -6.60 -22.90
CA THR A 802 29.05 -8.03 -22.95
C THR A 802 29.19 -8.64 -21.56
N ASP A 803 29.89 -7.96 -20.65
CA ASP A 803 30.08 -8.40 -19.26
C ASP A 803 28.74 -8.49 -18.52
N GLN A 804 27.86 -7.51 -18.72
CA GLN A 804 26.51 -7.52 -18.16
C GLN A 804 25.70 -8.72 -18.68
N GLY A 805 25.73 -8.98 -19.99
CA GLY A 805 25.06 -10.14 -20.59
C GLY A 805 25.60 -11.50 -20.11
N GLN A 806 26.92 -11.61 -19.92
CA GLN A 806 27.54 -12.82 -19.36
C GLN A 806 27.15 -13.04 -17.89
N LYS A 807 27.09 -11.96 -17.10
CA LYS A 807 26.64 -12.01 -15.72
C LYS A 807 25.19 -12.47 -15.62
N GLU A 808 24.29 -11.91 -16.43
CA GLU A 808 22.88 -12.32 -16.48
C GLU A 808 22.69 -13.79 -16.86
N ALA A 809 23.44 -14.29 -17.84
CA ALA A 809 23.41 -15.69 -18.22
C ALA A 809 23.89 -16.61 -17.09
N LYS A 810 24.94 -16.19 -16.37
CA LYS A 810 25.51 -16.93 -15.23
C LYS A 810 24.57 -16.96 -14.04
N ASP A 811 23.95 -15.84 -13.71
CA ASP A 811 22.99 -15.73 -12.60
C ASP A 811 21.75 -16.59 -12.87
N ALA A 812 21.25 -16.61 -14.12
CA ALA A 812 20.15 -17.48 -14.52
C ALA A 812 20.50 -18.98 -14.39
N PHE A 813 21.71 -19.36 -14.80
CA PHE A 813 22.18 -20.74 -14.66
C PHE A 813 22.36 -21.16 -13.20
N GLU A 814 23.01 -20.35 -12.36
CA GLU A 814 23.21 -20.71 -10.94
C GLU A 814 21.89 -20.75 -10.16
N ALA A 815 20.92 -19.88 -10.48
CA ALA A 815 19.57 -19.96 -9.92
C ALA A 815 18.89 -21.28 -10.31
N ALA A 816 18.93 -21.67 -11.59
CA ALA A 816 18.36 -22.93 -12.05
C ALA A 816 19.07 -24.14 -11.41
N LYS A 817 20.40 -24.15 -11.40
CA LYS A 817 21.21 -25.22 -10.80
C LYS A 817 20.92 -25.38 -9.30
N LYS A 818 20.85 -24.29 -8.53
CA LYS A 818 20.46 -24.32 -7.11
C LYS A 818 19.09 -24.96 -6.92
N THR A 819 18.14 -24.64 -7.79
CA THR A 819 16.77 -25.21 -7.74
C THR A 819 16.74 -26.68 -8.15
N LEU A 820 17.62 -27.10 -9.08
CA LEU A 820 17.79 -28.52 -9.47
C LEU A 820 18.51 -29.34 -8.38
N GLU A 821 19.36 -28.71 -7.57
CA GLU A 821 20.08 -29.34 -6.44
C GLU A 821 19.25 -29.40 -5.16
N GLN A 822 18.28 -28.49 -4.96
CA GLN A 822 17.37 -28.44 -3.82
C GLN A 822 16.15 -29.39 -3.97
N VAL A 823 16.35 -30.71 -3.94
CA VAL A 823 15.35 -31.73 -3.50
C VAL A 823 16.06 -32.96 -2.95
#